data_AF-A0A4R2S3R8-F1
#
_entry.id   AF-A0A4R2S3R8-F1
#
_cell.length_a   1.000
_cell.length_b   1.000
_cell.length_c   1.000
_cell.angle_alpha   90.00
_cell.angle_beta   90.00
_cell.angle_gamma   90.00
#
_symmetry.space_group_name_H-M   'P 1'
#
loop_
_entity.id
_entity.type
_entity.pdbx_description
1 polymer ?
#
loop_
_entity_poly.entity_id
_entity_poly.type
_entity_poly.pdbx_seq_one_letter_code
_entity_poly.pdbx_strand_id
1 'polypeptide(L)'
;MTARFTAGFAAPLLVGLVVGVSAPALASTSVFATAPVDPRAITVAARGDGVTDDSAAIQRAIDAAAAASKNTGAGGIAFLPAGRYRITRTLYMRPGVRLFGVGRARPVLLLAPSTPGFQRGVGSMVFFTGTPGATAGSPPAPPVPVPPPTSVPFDPGIADANSGTFYTALSNVDFEIGEGNPAATAVRFHAAQHAYLSHIDFHLGSALAGVYQVGNLAQDLKFFGGRYGILTEKTSPAWQFTLLDSMFEGQRDAAIREHEAGLTLVNTVIRNVPVGIEIDRGYGDWLWGKDVRFENVAKAGIVISNEGNAYTQIGFDNAVGQNTPTFARFRDSGRTVAGPAARYRVRAFTYGLTLPALGTTGSFATRMDATPLSKVDRPRDAAIRALPPVSAWTNVRDLGVRGDDATDDTAALQRAIDGHRVLYFPAGFYRVTDTLKLRADSVLIGLHPSLTQIVLAENSPAYRGVGSPRALIESAKGGAAIVSGLGLFTGGSNPRATALLWRAGERSLVDDVKFQGGHGTFAADGSRFDPYNATHTADIDPAKRWDGQYASLWVTDGGGGTFNGVWTPDTYAAAGLHVSNTSTPGYVYQMSAEHHRRAEIVLDGVRNWQFLAPQTEEEAGESRATVALEVRNSRDILFANLHAYRVTRSLEPARAAVTLYGSTDIRFRNVHVNAESGFSTCDANGCGTYLRASKYPYENAIVDVTRGTEMREREFAVLDVTDTPAPAAPAPLAPVKPVADGFYSLGGGAVDAAGKLYFVDRQFQRIHGWSEKDGLSIVADAPLDPVNLAIDRSGTLMVLSSAGPAGTVYAIDPAKPQDVRAIAPTPVAARTGAAVTLPGSVWNNGEFRDQYDAETDHFTTLTEMFARDAAVAKPLEYVSPDNSLVLPAYRVWQQGPVNHLGWRFSDTLDTYGFVTGRVGARVHIVNGSEDTTYTGLLGRGGAITDLKRFATRGGESVATGPDGRVYVANGQVFVYAADGREQGRIDIPERPLQLLFGGADGRTLYILTHHALYTARP
;
A
#
# COMPACT_ATOMS: atom_id res chain seq x y z
N MET A 1 48.19 -38.49 -70.76
CA MET A 1 47.43 -38.47 -72.02
C MET A 1 46.40 -37.37 -71.95
N THR A 2 46.37 -36.55 -72.97
CA THR A 2 45.61 -35.32 -73.16
C THR A 2 44.14 -35.56 -73.55
N ALA A 3 43.34 -34.49 -73.36
CA ALA A 3 42.07 -34.11 -74.02
C ALA A 3 40.77 -34.76 -73.48
N ARG A 4 39.63 -34.06 -73.31
CA ARG A 4 39.15 -32.74 -73.80
C ARG A 4 37.92 -32.26 -72.97
N PHE A 5 37.68 -30.95 -73.03
CA PHE A 5 36.66 -30.13 -72.34
C PHE A 5 35.18 -30.43 -72.68
N THR A 6 34.26 -30.07 -71.76
CA THR A 6 33.11 -29.15 -71.99
C THR A 6 32.44 -28.74 -70.66
N ALA A 7 31.95 -27.50 -70.60
CA ALA A 7 31.50 -26.79 -69.41
C ALA A 7 30.00 -27.00 -69.08
N GLY A 8 29.64 -27.01 -67.79
CA GLY A 8 28.26 -27.03 -67.29
C GLY A 8 27.94 -25.77 -66.48
N PHE A 9 26.82 -25.13 -66.83
CA PHE A 9 26.29 -23.90 -66.25
C PHE A 9 25.75 -24.09 -64.82
N ALA A 10 25.96 -23.09 -63.96
CA ALA A 10 25.40 -22.99 -62.61
C ALA A 10 24.01 -22.32 -62.62
N ALA A 11 23.07 -22.85 -61.84
CA ALA A 11 21.75 -22.27 -61.58
C ALA A 11 21.69 -21.69 -60.15
N PRO A 12 21.02 -20.55 -59.91
CA PRO A 12 20.99 -19.91 -58.60
C PRO A 12 19.88 -20.47 -57.69
N LEU A 13 20.18 -20.59 -56.39
CA LEU A 13 19.24 -20.92 -55.31
C LEU A 13 18.28 -19.73 -55.05
N LEU A 14 16.97 -19.98 -55.11
CA LEU A 14 15.95 -19.07 -54.60
C LEU A 14 15.74 -19.30 -53.10
N VAL A 15 16.01 -18.27 -52.29
CA VAL A 15 15.63 -18.18 -50.87
C VAL A 15 14.21 -17.63 -50.81
N GLY A 16 13.26 -18.43 -50.33
CA GLY A 16 11.87 -18.00 -50.11
C GLY A 16 11.75 -17.14 -48.86
N LEU A 17 11.44 -15.85 -49.04
CA LEU A 17 10.98 -14.96 -47.98
C LEU A 17 9.57 -15.39 -47.54
N VAL A 18 9.42 -15.88 -46.31
CA VAL A 18 8.11 -15.99 -45.67
C VAL A 18 7.75 -14.60 -45.16
N VAL A 19 6.98 -13.86 -45.96
CA VAL A 19 6.31 -12.65 -45.51
C VAL A 19 5.19 -13.07 -44.56
N GLY A 20 5.36 -12.78 -43.26
CA GLY A 20 4.29 -12.92 -42.28
C GLY A 20 3.14 -11.97 -42.65
N VAL A 21 2.03 -12.54 -43.11
CA VAL A 21 0.79 -11.79 -43.31
C VAL A 21 0.24 -11.48 -41.93
N SER A 22 0.34 -10.22 -41.50
CA SER A 22 -0.35 -9.68 -40.34
C SER A 22 -1.86 -9.85 -40.57
N ALA A 23 -2.50 -10.72 -39.77
CA ALA A 23 -3.95 -10.79 -39.73
C ALA A 23 -4.49 -9.39 -39.36
N PRO A 24 -5.54 -8.89 -40.03
CA PRO A 24 -6.16 -7.64 -39.63
C PRO A 24 -6.60 -7.75 -38.18
N ALA A 25 -6.14 -6.82 -37.33
CA ALA A 25 -6.62 -6.72 -35.96
C ALA A 25 -8.15 -6.60 -36.03
N LEU A 26 -8.86 -7.57 -35.43
CA LEU A 26 -10.31 -7.48 -35.29
C LEU A 26 -10.63 -6.15 -34.61
N ALA A 27 -11.60 -5.40 -35.14
CA ALA A 27 -11.99 -4.13 -34.57
C ALA A 27 -12.35 -4.30 -33.08
N SER A 28 -11.76 -3.47 -32.23
CA SER A 28 -11.96 -3.58 -30.80
C SER A 28 -13.41 -3.27 -30.39
N THR A 29 -13.91 -3.99 -29.37
CA THR A 29 -15.29 -3.81 -28.88
C THR A 29 -15.31 -2.73 -27.80
N SER A 30 -16.01 -1.63 -28.07
CA SER A 30 -16.17 -0.50 -27.14
C SER A 30 -17.28 -0.77 -26.13
N VAL A 31 -16.99 -0.60 -24.82
CA VAL A 31 -18.02 -0.68 -23.76
C VAL A 31 -18.86 0.61 -23.67
N PHE A 32 -18.33 1.73 -24.18
CA PHE A 32 -19.05 3.00 -24.34
C PHE A 32 -19.34 3.29 -25.82
N ALA A 33 -20.18 2.45 -26.45
CA ALA A 33 -20.52 2.55 -27.87
C ALA A 33 -21.12 3.92 -28.29
N THR A 34 -21.71 4.64 -27.32
CA THR A 34 -22.17 6.02 -27.41
C THR A 34 -21.75 6.76 -26.14
N ALA A 35 -21.40 8.04 -26.24
CA ALA A 35 -21.13 8.87 -25.07
C ALA A 35 -22.41 9.01 -24.21
N PRO A 36 -22.36 8.70 -22.90
CA PRO A 36 -23.45 9.04 -21.99
C PRO A 36 -23.70 10.55 -21.96
N VAL A 37 -24.95 10.98 -21.76
CA VAL A 37 -25.31 12.39 -21.70
C VAL A 37 -24.92 12.96 -20.32
N ASP A 38 -23.73 13.55 -20.24
CA ASP A 38 -23.22 14.21 -19.04
C ASP A 38 -22.90 15.70 -19.31
N PRO A 39 -23.68 16.65 -18.77
CA PRO A 39 -23.48 18.07 -19.03
C PRO A 39 -22.15 18.65 -18.50
N ARG A 40 -21.47 17.96 -17.58
CA ARG A 40 -20.19 18.41 -17.02
C ARG A 40 -18.98 17.76 -17.70
N ALA A 41 -19.20 16.78 -18.59
CA ALA A 41 -18.12 16.12 -19.30
C ALA A 41 -17.58 16.99 -20.44
N ILE A 42 -16.26 16.98 -20.59
CA ILE A 42 -15.56 17.65 -21.70
C ILE A 42 -15.34 16.64 -22.82
N THR A 43 -15.80 16.92 -24.04
CA THR A 43 -15.49 16.09 -25.20
C THR A 43 -14.23 16.59 -25.90
N VAL A 44 -13.28 15.70 -26.16
CA VAL A 44 -12.03 16.03 -26.85
C VAL A 44 -12.32 16.46 -28.28
N ALA A 45 -11.83 17.65 -28.65
CA ALA A 45 -11.87 18.17 -30.01
C ALA A 45 -10.49 18.03 -30.68
N ALA A 46 -10.20 16.82 -31.18
CA ALA A 46 -8.95 16.44 -31.85
C ALA A 46 -9.27 15.82 -33.23
N ARG A 47 -8.29 15.71 -34.13
CA ARG A 47 -8.54 15.22 -35.50
C ARG A 47 -8.76 13.72 -35.57
N GLY A 48 -8.00 12.93 -34.83
CA GLY A 48 -8.17 11.48 -34.75
C GLY A 48 -7.92 10.74 -36.08
N ASP A 49 -7.08 11.28 -36.95
CA ASP A 49 -6.80 10.76 -38.30
C ASP A 49 -5.56 9.83 -38.38
N GLY A 50 -4.84 9.65 -37.27
CA GLY A 50 -3.63 8.84 -37.15
C GLY A 50 -2.36 9.51 -37.68
N VAL A 51 -2.45 10.76 -38.16
CA VAL A 51 -1.37 11.50 -38.83
C VAL A 51 -1.07 12.82 -38.13
N THR A 52 -2.12 13.58 -37.81
CA THR A 52 -2.03 14.84 -37.10
C THR A 52 -1.62 14.60 -35.65
N ASP A 53 -0.69 15.41 -35.14
CA ASP A 53 -0.35 15.38 -33.72
C ASP A 53 -1.47 15.99 -32.88
N ASP A 54 -2.22 15.12 -32.19
CA ASP A 54 -3.38 15.49 -31.39
C ASP A 54 -3.03 15.72 -29.90
N SER A 55 -1.75 15.65 -29.52
CA SER A 55 -1.32 15.73 -28.11
C SER A 55 -1.86 16.98 -27.41
N ALA A 56 -1.73 18.15 -28.04
CA ALA A 56 -2.17 19.42 -27.46
C ALA A 56 -3.70 19.52 -27.36
N ALA A 57 -4.44 18.91 -28.29
CA ALA A 57 -5.89 18.93 -28.27
C ALA A 57 -6.46 18.06 -27.15
N ILE A 58 -5.88 16.88 -26.96
CA ILE A 58 -6.23 15.96 -25.86
C ILE A 58 -5.85 16.58 -24.51
N GLN A 59 -4.63 17.12 -24.37
CA GLN A 59 -4.19 17.74 -23.12
C GLN A 59 -5.09 18.90 -22.68
N ARG A 60 -5.52 19.76 -23.62
CA ARG A 60 -6.45 20.85 -23.32
C ARG A 60 -7.78 20.36 -22.73
N ALA A 61 -8.30 19.22 -23.20
CA ALA A 61 -9.53 18.66 -22.67
C ALA A 61 -9.33 18.10 -21.25
N ILE A 62 -8.21 17.43 -21.00
CA ILE A 62 -7.84 16.93 -19.66
C ILE A 62 -7.68 18.10 -18.67
N ASP A 63 -6.95 19.15 -19.07
CA ASP A 63 -6.75 20.35 -18.24
C ASP A 63 -8.07 21.11 -18.01
N ALA A 64 -8.95 21.18 -19.02
CA ALA A 64 -10.28 21.79 -18.87
C ALA A 64 -11.17 21.00 -17.90
N ALA A 65 -11.13 19.67 -17.95
CA ALA A 65 -11.85 18.81 -17.02
C ALA A 65 -11.36 19.01 -15.57
N ALA A 66 -10.04 19.10 -15.36
CA ALA A 66 -9.47 19.40 -14.03
C ALA A 66 -9.85 20.80 -13.51
N ALA A 67 -9.80 21.80 -14.41
CA ALA A 67 -10.12 23.19 -14.08
C ALA A 67 -11.61 23.38 -13.70
N ALA A 68 -12.51 22.55 -14.23
CA ALA A 68 -13.93 22.56 -13.87
C ALA A 68 -14.19 22.33 -12.37
N SER A 69 -13.25 21.69 -11.68
CA SER A 69 -13.27 21.52 -10.21
C SER A 69 -12.15 22.30 -9.52
N LYS A 70 -11.77 23.46 -10.08
CA LYS A 70 -10.78 24.41 -9.50
C LYS A 70 -9.41 23.78 -9.21
N ASN A 71 -9.06 22.68 -9.87
CA ASN A 71 -7.82 21.94 -9.64
C ASN A 71 -7.62 21.47 -8.18
N THR A 72 -8.70 21.21 -7.43
CA THR A 72 -8.63 20.75 -6.03
C THR A 72 -8.28 19.27 -5.87
N GLY A 73 -8.24 18.52 -6.98
CA GLY A 73 -8.14 17.06 -7.01
C GLY A 73 -9.49 16.34 -7.13
N ALA A 74 -10.61 17.07 -7.04
CA ALA A 74 -11.94 16.50 -7.31
C ALA A 74 -12.14 16.08 -8.78
N GLY A 75 -11.34 16.65 -9.69
CA GLY A 75 -11.22 16.15 -11.05
C GLY A 75 -12.35 16.52 -12.00
N GLY A 76 -12.59 15.67 -13.00
CA GLY A 76 -13.53 15.92 -14.10
C GLY A 76 -13.70 14.70 -15.01
N ILE A 77 -14.71 14.73 -15.88
CA ILE A 77 -14.95 13.67 -16.87
C ILE A 77 -14.56 14.20 -18.25
N ALA A 78 -13.80 13.40 -19.01
CA ALA A 78 -13.47 13.68 -20.39
C ALA A 78 -13.84 12.50 -21.30
N PHE A 79 -14.44 12.80 -22.46
CA PHE A 79 -14.74 11.82 -23.50
C PHE A 79 -13.79 11.95 -24.67
N LEU A 80 -13.12 10.86 -25.05
CA LEU A 80 -12.30 10.76 -26.26
C LEU A 80 -13.11 10.04 -27.36
N PRO A 81 -13.61 10.74 -28.38
CA PRO A 81 -14.39 10.11 -29.45
C PRO A 81 -13.58 9.06 -30.21
N ALA A 82 -14.26 8.14 -30.90
CA ALA A 82 -13.60 7.15 -31.74
C ALA A 82 -12.71 7.83 -32.80
N GLY A 83 -11.47 7.38 -32.91
CA GLY A 83 -10.45 7.93 -33.79
C GLY A 83 -9.09 7.32 -33.50
N ARG A 84 -8.11 7.56 -34.37
CA ARG A 84 -6.69 7.24 -34.14
C ARG A 84 -5.95 8.54 -33.85
N TYR A 85 -5.49 8.72 -32.63
CA TYR A 85 -4.87 9.96 -32.19
C TYR A 85 -3.36 9.78 -32.11
N ARG A 86 -2.63 10.30 -33.10
CA ARG A 86 -1.18 10.32 -33.03
C ARG A 86 -0.74 11.32 -31.97
N ILE A 87 0.10 10.88 -31.04
CA ILE A 87 0.72 11.75 -30.04
C ILE A 87 2.23 11.74 -30.21
N THR A 88 2.89 12.86 -29.86
CA THR A 88 4.35 12.99 -29.95
C THR A 88 5.00 13.40 -28.61
N ARG A 89 4.19 13.59 -27.58
CA ARG A 89 4.60 14.00 -26.24
C ARG A 89 3.68 13.39 -25.20
N THR A 90 4.15 13.39 -23.95
CA THR A 90 3.39 12.89 -22.81
C THR A 90 2.10 13.66 -22.59
N LEU A 91 1.00 12.93 -22.39
CA LEU A 91 -0.27 13.44 -21.88
C LEU A 91 -0.29 13.29 -20.36
N TYR A 92 -0.58 14.37 -19.65
CA TYR A 92 -0.66 14.41 -18.19
C TYR A 92 -2.11 14.25 -17.73
N MET A 93 -2.41 13.08 -17.17
CA MET A 93 -3.67 12.80 -16.48
C MET A 93 -3.66 13.49 -15.12
N ARG A 94 -4.42 14.59 -15.01
CA ARG A 94 -4.53 15.38 -13.79
C ARG A 94 -5.29 14.62 -12.70
N PRO A 95 -5.00 14.87 -11.40
CA PRO A 95 -5.71 14.23 -10.31
C PRO A 95 -7.23 14.33 -10.43
N GLY A 96 -7.88 13.18 -10.28
CA GLY A 96 -9.32 12.99 -10.40
C GLY A 96 -9.89 13.13 -11.81
N VAL A 97 -9.10 13.37 -12.85
CA VAL A 97 -9.66 13.36 -14.20
C VAL A 97 -9.86 11.92 -14.67
N ARG A 98 -11.06 11.61 -15.15
CA ARG A 98 -11.40 10.32 -15.76
C ARG A 98 -11.61 10.49 -17.26
N LEU A 99 -10.78 9.83 -18.06
CA LEU A 99 -10.85 9.83 -19.52
C LEU A 99 -11.48 8.54 -20.02
N PHE A 100 -12.61 8.65 -20.71
CA PHE A 100 -13.33 7.52 -21.30
C PHE A 100 -13.30 7.61 -22.82
N GLY A 101 -12.83 6.56 -23.50
CA GLY A 101 -13.05 6.43 -24.93
C GLY A 101 -14.52 6.17 -25.25
N VAL A 102 -15.06 6.80 -26.30
CA VAL A 102 -16.49 6.68 -26.67
C VAL A 102 -16.68 6.53 -28.17
N GLY A 103 -17.71 5.79 -28.56
CA GLY A 103 -18.04 5.50 -29.96
C GLY A 103 -18.01 4.00 -30.27
N ARG A 104 -18.45 3.63 -31.48
CA ARG A 104 -18.63 2.22 -31.87
C ARG A 104 -17.36 1.38 -31.80
N ALA A 105 -16.21 2.00 -32.05
CA ALA A 105 -14.89 1.43 -31.84
C ALA A 105 -14.16 2.25 -30.76
N ARG A 106 -13.27 1.61 -30.00
CA ARG A 106 -12.43 2.34 -29.03
C ARG A 106 -11.50 3.31 -29.77
N PRO A 107 -11.29 4.53 -29.27
CA PRO A 107 -10.20 5.37 -29.74
C PRO A 107 -8.85 4.71 -29.48
N VAL A 108 -7.87 5.04 -30.32
CA VAL A 108 -6.49 4.55 -30.22
C VAL A 108 -5.55 5.71 -29.99
N LEU A 109 -4.74 5.67 -28.92
CA LEU A 109 -3.57 6.53 -28.77
C LEU A 109 -2.37 5.88 -29.48
N LEU A 110 -1.85 6.55 -30.51
CA LEU A 110 -0.82 6.05 -31.40
C LEU A 110 0.51 6.78 -31.16
N LEU A 111 1.56 6.02 -30.85
CA LEU A 111 2.94 6.46 -30.95
C LEU A 111 3.53 5.96 -32.27
N ALA A 112 3.79 6.88 -33.21
CA ALA A 112 4.31 6.52 -34.52
C ALA A 112 5.72 5.91 -34.43
N PRO A 113 6.17 5.14 -35.45
CA PRO A 113 7.52 4.60 -35.46
C PRO A 113 8.59 5.67 -35.24
N SER A 114 9.61 5.35 -34.44
CA SER A 114 10.76 6.24 -34.14
C SER A 114 10.35 7.67 -33.71
N THR A 115 9.34 7.80 -32.84
CA THR A 115 8.89 9.10 -32.34
C THR A 115 9.97 9.72 -31.43
N PRO A 116 10.46 10.94 -31.69
CA PRO A 116 11.55 11.53 -30.93
C PRO A 116 11.30 11.54 -29.41
N GLY A 117 12.30 11.11 -28.64
CA GLY A 117 12.26 11.09 -27.17
C GLY A 117 11.93 9.72 -26.57
N PHE A 118 11.49 8.76 -27.38
CA PHE A 118 11.12 7.41 -26.94
C PHE A 118 12.15 6.32 -27.33
N GLN A 119 13.38 6.72 -27.66
CA GLN A 119 14.45 5.79 -28.09
C GLN A 119 15.32 5.26 -26.95
N ARG A 120 15.44 5.99 -25.83
CA ARG A 120 16.34 5.67 -24.70
C ARG A 120 15.71 6.09 -23.36
N GLY A 121 16.14 5.46 -22.27
CA GLY A 121 15.59 5.70 -20.94
C GLY A 121 14.19 5.11 -20.77
N VAL A 122 13.31 5.84 -20.10
CA VAL A 122 11.87 5.53 -19.98
C VAL A 122 11.09 6.76 -20.41
N GLY A 123 10.21 6.61 -21.41
CA GLY A 123 9.35 7.69 -21.92
C GLY A 123 7.90 7.26 -21.92
N SER A 124 7.04 7.98 -21.20
CA SER A 124 5.63 7.62 -21.01
C SER A 124 4.71 8.38 -21.96
N MET A 125 3.86 7.67 -22.71
CA MET A 125 2.83 8.29 -23.54
C MET A 125 1.77 9.02 -22.69
N VAL A 126 1.32 8.38 -21.60
CA VAL A 126 0.39 8.93 -20.62
C VAL A 126 1.01 8.86 -19.23
N PHE A 127 0.88 9.93 -18.44
CA PHE A 127 1.45 10.06 -17.10
C PHE A 127 0.36 10.48 -16.11
N PHE A 128 0.15 9.71 -15.05
CA PHE A 128 -0.73 10.07 -13.92
C PHE A 128 0.01 10.98 -12.93
N THR A 129 -0.40 12.24 -12.83
CA THR A 129 0.35 13.27 -12.07
C THR A 129 -0.20 13.46 -10.67
N GLY A 130 0.60 14.01 -9.77
CA GLY A 130 0.14 14.59 -8.51
C GLY A 130 -0.55 15.94 -8.69
N THR A 131 -1.08 16.47 -7.60
CA THR A 131 -1.68 17.81 -7.57
C THR A 131 -0.63 18.87 -7.87
N PRO A 132 -0.90 19.82 -8.79
CA PRO A 132 0.01 20.92 -9.07
C PRO A 132 0.32 21.72 -7.81
N GLY A 133 1.58 22.12 -7.64
CA GLY A 133 1.94 23.12 -6.64
C GLY A 133 1.33 24.48 -7.02
N ALA A 134 0.54 25.06 -6.10
CA ALA A 134 -0.14 26.36 -6.17
C ALA A 134 -1.23 26.54 -7.26
N THR A 135 -2.42 26.93 -6.82
CA THR A 135 -3.44 27.58 -7.65
C THR A 135 -3.16 29.08 -7.79
N ALA A 136 -3.63 29.70 -8.88
CA ALA A 136 -3.50 31.14 -9.10
C ALA A 136 -3.95 31.95 -7.87
N GLY A 137 -3.09 32.86 -7.39
CA GLY A 137 -3.32 33.69 -6.20
C GLY A 137 -2.64 33.19 -4.91
N SER A 138 -1.99 32.03 -4.93
CA SER A 138 -1.15 31.54 -3.83
C SER A 138 0.30 32.06 -3.95
N PRO A 139 1.09 32.11 -2.85
CA PRO A 139 2.53 32.31 -2.93
C PRO A 139 3.17 31.29 -3.92
N PRO A 140 4.34 31.62 -4.53
CA PRO A 140 4.96 30.76 -5.53
C PRO A 140 5.07 29.33 -5.02
N ALA A 141 4.65 28.38 -5.85
CA ALA A 141 4.67 26.97 -5.51
C ALA A 141 6.08 26.57 -5.05
N PRO A 142 6.21 25.81 -3.95
CA PRO A 142 7.50 25.19 -3.65
C PRO A 142 7.93 24.32 -4.85
N PRO A 143 9.24 24.12 -5.07
CA PRO A 143 9.74 23.21 -6.09
C PRO A 143 9.07 21.84 -5.97
N VAL A 144 8.82 21.17 -7.10
CA VAL A 144 8.34 19.79 -7.09
C VAL A 144 9.42 18.91 -6.46
N PRO A 145 9.11 18.17 -5.38
CA PRO A 145 10.06 17.22 -4.84
C PRO A 145 10.16 16.02 -5.79
N VAL A 146 11.40 15.64 -6.15
CA VAL A 146 11.70 14.45 -6.98
C VAL A 146 10.76 14.26 -8.19
N PRO A 147 10.74 15.20 -9.16
CA PRO A 147 9.92 15.05 -10.37
C PRO A 147 10.33 13.79 -11.15
N PRO A 148 9.38 12.91 -11.55
CA PRO A 148 9.73 11.69 -12.28
C PRO A 148 10.29 12.00 -13.67
N PRO A 149 11.42 11.41 -14.07
CA PRO A 149 12.13 11.76 -15.30
C PRO A 149 11.51 11.15 -16.58
N THR A 150 10.25 10.71 -16.53
CA THR A 150 9.65 9.81 -17.53
C THR A 150 8.72 10.50 -18.51
N SER A 151 8.51 11.81 -18.40
CA SER A 151 7.78 12.57 -19.41
C SER A 151 8.65 12.94 -20.61
N VAL A 152 8.01 13.10 -21.77
CA VAL A 152 8.65 13.41 -23.05
C VAL A 152 8.01 14.65 -23.67
N PRO A 153 8.74 15.78 -23.77
CA PRO A 153 10.01 16.04 -23.10
C PRO A 153 9.83 16.07 -21.56
N PHE A 154 10.92 15.84 -20.83
CA PHE A 154 10.91 15.90 -19.37
C PHE A 154 10.51 17.30 -18.90
N ASP A 155 9.59 17.34 -17.92
CA ASP A 155 9.12 18.58 -17.30
C ASP A 155 9.29 18.49 -15.77
N PRO A 156 10.28 19.20 -15.18
CA PRO A 156 10.51 19.19 -13.74
C PRO A 156 9.42 19.91 -12.92
N GLY A 157 8.46 20.57 -13.60
CA GLY A 157 7.30 21.18 -12.96
C GLY A 157 6.12 20.22 -12.74
N ILE A 158 6.23 18.98 -13.21
CA ILE A 158 5.19 17.96 -13.04
C ILE A 158 5.47 17.14 -11.78
N ALA A 159 4.56 17.25 -10.82
CA ALA A 159 4.60 16.46 -9.59
C ALA A 159 4.24 15.00 -9.85
N ASP A 160 4.95 14.11 -9.16
CA ASP A 160 4.51 12.71 -9.05
C ASP A 160 3.22 12.61 -8.24
N ALA A 161 2.46 11.54 -8.46
CA ALA A 161 1.36 11.15 -7.60
C ALA A 161 1.86 10.88 -6.17
N ASN A 162 1.04 11.21 -5.18
CA ASN A 162 1.27 10.89 -3.77
C ASN A 162 0.12 10.06 -3.22
N SER A 163 0.17 9.71 -1.93
CA SER A 163 -0.91 8.97 -1.25
C SER A 163 -2.25 9.71 -1.23
N GLY A 164 -2.31 10.97 -1.67
CA GLY A 164 -3.50 11.79 -1.84
C GLY A 164 -4.01 11.93 -3.28
N THR A 165 -3.40 11.25 -4.27
CA THR A 165 -3.79 11.34 -5.69
C THR A 165 -4.88 10.31 -6.02
N PHE A 166 -6.14 10.70 -5.78
CA PHE A 166 -7.30 9.81 -5.91
C PHE A 166 -8.03 9.94 -7.27
N TYR A 167 -8.93 8.99 -7.55
CA TYR A 167 -10.00 9.03 -8.58
C TYR A 167 -9.60 9.04 -10.06
N THR A 168 -8.35 9.33 -10.42
CA THR A 168 -7.92 9.43 -11.82
C THR A 168 -8.09 8.10 -12.55
N ALA A 169 -8.73 8.10 -13.72
CA ALA A 169 -8.95 6.85 -14.46
C ALA A 169 -8.79 7.01 -15.97
N LEU A 170 -8.41 5.93 -16.63
CA LEU A 170 -8.38 5.82 -18.09
C LEU A 170 -9.09 4.53 -18.50
N SER A 171 -10.11 4.65 -19.34
CA SER A 171 -10.92 3.49 -19.71
C SER A 171 -11.35 3.52 -21.16
N ASN A 172 -11.44 2.33 -21.78
CA ASN A 172 -11.98 2.14 -23.12
C ASN A 172 -11.16 2.88 -24.21
N VAL A 173 -9.84 3.00 -24.03
CA VAL A 173 -8.89 3.64 -24.96
C VAL A 173 -7.76 2.67 -25.25
N ASP A 174 -7.58 2.29 -26.52
CA ASP A 174 -6.52 1.37 -26.96
C ASP A 174 -5.19 2.10 -27.20
N PHE A 175 -4.09 1.35 -27.15
CA PHE A 175 -2.75 1.87 -27.41
C PHE A 175 -2.05 1.13 -28.53
N GLU A 176 -1.34 1.88 -29.38
CA GLU A 176 -0.44 1.33 -30.38
C GLU A 176 0.92 2.03 -30.34
N ILE A 177 1.99 1.25 -30.21
CA ILE A 177 3.37 1.73 -30.24
C ILE A 177 4.10 1.12 -31.44
N GLY A 178 4.52 1.97 -32.36
CA GLY A 178 5.31 1.57 -33.53
C GLY A 178 6.75 1.18 -33.18
N GLU A 179 7.41 0.51 -34.13
CA GLU A 179 8.83 0.13 -34.04
C GLU A 179 9.77 1.32 -33.84
N GLY A 180 10.93 1.10 -33.23
CA GLY A 180 11.93 2.15 -32.97
C GLY A 180 11.64 3.02 -31.73
N ASN A 181 10.73 2.57 -30.86
CA ASN A 181 10.41 3.21 -29.59
C ASN A 181 10.68 2.28 -28.37
N PRO A 182 11.89 1.73 -28.20
CA PRO A 182 12.18 0.73 -27.17
C PRO A 182 12.10 1.26 -25.73
N ALA A 183 12.15 2.57 -25.52
CA ALA A 183 11.99 3.21 -24.21
C ALA A 183 10.54 3.57 -23.88
N ALA A 184 9.61 3.37 -24.81
CA ALA A 184 8.23 3.78 -24.62
C ALA A 184 7.49 2.92 -23.60
N THR A 185 6.71 3.58 -22.76
CA THR A 185 5.66 2.99 -21.95
C THR A 185 4.32 3.62 -22.34
N ALA A 186 3.25 2.83 -22.44
CA ALA A 186 1.96 3.38 -22.84
C ALA A 186 1.34 4.22 -21.71
N VAL A 187 1.39 3.74 -20.48
CA VAL A 187 0.89 4.47 -19.31
C VAL A 187 1.87 4.34 -18.15
N ARG A 188 2.30 5.47 -17.57
CA ARG A 188 2.85 5.50 -16.21
C ARG A 188 1.70 5.65 -15.22
N PHE A 189 1.34 4.57 -14.56
CA PHE A 189 0.10 4.46 -13.77
C PHE A 189 0.36 4.52 -12.27
N HIS A 190 1.13 5.50 -11.80
CA HIS A 190 1.39 5.69 -10.38
C HIS A 190 0.25 6.50 -9.73
N ALA A 191 -0.55 5.90 -8.84
CA ALA A 191 -1.72 6.55 -8.22
C ALA A 191 -2.21 5.85 -6.93
N ALA A 192 -3.07 6.54 -6.17
CA ALA A 192 -3.70 6.06 -4.93
C ALA A 192 -5.14 5.52 -5.18
N GLN A 193 -6.01 5.46 -4.16
CA GLN A 193 -7.33 4.81 -4.24
C GLN A 193 -8.25 5.41 -5.33
N HIS A 194 -9.19 4.58 -5.79
CA HIS A 194 -10.15 4.89 -6.87
C HIS A 194 -9.53 5.32 -8.20
N ALA A 195 -8.22 5.13 -8.38
CA ALA A 195 -7.59 5.21 -9.67
C ALA A 195 -7.65 3.86 -10.37
N TYR A 196 -7.99 3.84 -11.67
CA TYR A 196 -8.05 2.59 -12.43
C TYR A 196 -7.72 2.72 -13.92
N LEU A 197 -7.30 1.59 -14.49
CA LEU A 197 -7.27 1.33 -15.94
C LEU A 197 -8.31 0.26 -16.30
N SER A 198 -9.13 0.47 -17.32
CA SER A 198 -10.07 -0.59 -17.74
C SER A 198 -10.42 -0.65 -19.22
N HIS A 199 -10.65 -1.87 -19.72
CA HIS A 199 -11.07 -2.12 -21.12
C HIS A 199 -10.07 -1.56 -22.14
N ILE A 200 -8.80 -2.00 -22.08
CA ILE A 200 -7.71 -1.47 -22.91
C ILE A 200 -6.97 -2.60 -23.61
N ASP A 201 -6.78 -2.48 -24.92
CA ASP A 201 -5.83 -3.29 -25.66
C ASP A 201 -4.53 -2.49 -25.89
N PHE A 202 -3.41 -3.10 -25.52
CA PHE A 202 -2.07 -2.56 -25.68
C PHE A 202 -1.33 -3.33 -26.78
N HIS A 203 -1.14 -2.70 -27.94
CA HIS A 203 -0.32 -3.22 -29.03
C HIS A 203 1.07 -2.57 -28.97
N LEU A 204 2.04 -3.30 -28.41
CA LEU A 204 3.24 -2.68 -27.86
C LEU A 204 4.45 -2.61 -28.81
N GLY A 205 4.47 -3.38 -29.90
CA GLY A 205 5.60 -3.37 -30.84
C GLY A 205 6.97 -3.48 -30.12
N SER A 206 7.84 -2.49 -30.33
CA SER A 206 9.16 -2.42 -29.68
C SER A 206 9.16 -1.94 -28.22
N ALA A 207 8.05 -1.47 -27.65
CA ALA A 207 7.96 -0.79 -26.35
C ALA A 207 8.62 -1.54 -25.18
N LEU A 208 9.00 -0.77 -24.15
CA LEU A 208 9.48 -1.28 -22.86
C LEU A 208 8.34 -1.96 -22.11
N ALA A 209 7.21 -1.27 -21.94
CA ALA A 209 6.06 -1.81 -21.23
C ALA A 209 4.73 -1.22 -21.73
N GLY A 210 3.62 -1.93 -21.50
CA GLY A 210 2.29 -1.30 -21.59
C GLY A 210 2.07 -0.39 -20.41
N VAL A 211 2.17 -0.93 -19.20
CA VAL A 211 2.04 -0.16 -17.96
C VAL A 211 3.39 -0.14 -17.23
N TYR A 212 3.83 1.06 -16.85
CA TYR A 212 5.02 1.29 -16.04
C TYR A 212 4.66 1.92 -14.70
N GLN A 213 5.11 1.30 -13.61
CA GLN A 213 4.56 1.52 -12.27
C GLN A 213 3.04 1.30 -12.24
N VAL A 214 2.49 1.07 -11.06
CA VAL A 214 1.07 0.70 -10.93
C VAL A 214 0.39 1.48 -9.81
N GLY A 215 -0.94 1.47 -9.85
CA GLY A 215 -1.83 2.30 -9.05
C GLY A 215 -3.23 1.70 -9.14
N ASN A 216 -4.10 2.00 -8.19
CA ASN A 216 -4.62 0.90 -7.36
C ASN A 216 -5.28 -0.32 -8.04
N LEU A 217 -6.02 -0.15 -9.15
CA LEU A 217 -6.81 -1.22 -9.77
C LEU A 217 -6.70 -1.23 -11.31
N ALA A 218 -6.70 -2.42 -11.90
CA ALA A 218 -6.83 -2.58 -13.35
C ALA A 218 -7.75 -3.75 -13.72
N GLN A 219 -8.49 -3.63 -14.83
CA GLN A 219 -9.46 -4.64 -15.26
C GLN A 219 -9.58 -4.74 -16.78
N ASP A 220 -9.72 -5.96 -17.32
CA ASP A 220 -9.92 -6.20 -18.76
C ASP A 220 -8.86 -5.50 -19.61
N LEU A 221 -7.60 -5.76 -19.27
CA LEU A 221 -6.44 -5.28 -20.01
C LEU A 221 -5.86 -6.41 -20.86
N LYS A 222 -5.49 -6.11 -22.11
CA LYS A 222 -4.91 -7.09 -23.04
C LYS A 222 -3.59 -6.57 -23.58
N PHE A 223 -2.51 -7.31 -23.38
CA PHE A 223 -1.16 -6.91 -23.75
C PHE A 223 -0.62 -7.78 -24.88
N PHE A 224 -0.33 -7.17 -26.03
CA PHE A 224 0.20 -7.85 -27.22
C PHE A 224 1.61 -7.36 -27.56
N GLY A 225 2.59 -8.25 -27.50
CA GLY A 225 4.00 -7.92 -27.76
C GLY A 225 4.62 -7.04 -26.68
N GLY A 226 5.65 -6.26 -27.03
CA GLY A 226 6.43 -5.45 -26.08
C GLY A 226 7.50 -6.27 -25.33
N ARG A 227 8.36 -5.59 -24.59
CA ARG A 227 9.33 -6.27 -23.71
C ARG A 227 8.63 -6.87 -22.50
N TYR A 228 7.82 -6.06 -21.84
CA TYR A 228 6.94 -6.42 -20.74
C TYR A 228 5.51 -5.97 -21.03
N GLY A 229 4.51 -6.65 -20.47
CA GLY A 229 3.14 -6.12 -20.44
C GLY A 229 3.03 -5.06 -19.35
N ILE A 230 3.46 -5.43 -18.14
CA ILE A 230 3.55 -4.54 -16.97
C ILE A 230 4.98 -4.62 -16.40
N LEU A 231 5.55 -3.46 -16.10
CA LEU A 231 6.78 -3.28 -15.33
C LEU A 231 6.40 -2.48 -14.07
N THR A 232 6.32 -3.12 -12.92
CA THR A 232 5.78 -2.49 -11.71
C THR A 232 6.84 -1.75 -10.91
N GLU A 233 6.36 -0.93 -9.97
CA GLU A 233 7.05 -0.47 -8.76
C GLU A 233 5.94 -0.31 -7.70
N LYS A 234 6.30 0.03 -6.45
CA LYS A 234 5.33 0.40 -5.40
C LYS A 234 4.28 1.36 -5.96
N THR A 235 3.02 1.16 -5.55
CA THR A 235 1.98 2.17 -5.78
C THR A 235 2.33 3.45 -5.02
N SER A 236 1.75 4.61 -5.37
CA SER A 236 2.07 5.88 -4.68
C SER A 236 1.86 5.87 -3.16
N PRO A 237 0.97 5.06 -2.59
CA PRO A 237 0.86 4.86 -1.15
C PRO A 237 1.53 3.58 -0.62
N ALA A 238 2.15 2.79 -1.50
CA ALA A 238 2.70 1.46 -1.23
C ALA A 238 1.66 0.43 -0.74
N TRP A 239 0.39 0.60 -1.13
CA TRP A 239 -0.64 -0.45 -1.00
C TRP A 239 -0.60 -1.40 -2.20
N GLN A 240 -1.35 -2.50 -2.10
CA GLN A 240 -1.43 -3.55 -3.11
C GLN A 240 -2.02 -3.06 -4.44
N PHE A 241 -1.60 -3.65 -5.56
CA PHE A 241 -2.21 -3.47 -6.87
C PHE A 241 -2.98 -4.72 -7.30
N THR A 242 -4.23 -4.55 -7.74
CA THR A 242 -5.06 -5.67 -8.25
C THR A 242 -5.31 -5.56 -9.75
N LEU A 243 -5.04 -6.66 -10.47
CA LEU A 243 -5.33 -6.84 -11.90
C LEU A 243 -6.37 -7.96 -12.11
N LEU A 244 -7.50 -7.60 -12.71
CA LEU A 244 -8.65 -8.48 -12.94
C LEU A 244 -8.85 -8.78 -14.42
N ASP A 245 -9.31 -9.99 -14.76
CA ASP A 245 -9.87 -10.34 -16.06
C ASP A 245 -8.98 -10.00 -17.27
N SER A 246 -7.66 -10.17 -17.11
CA SER A 246 -6.66 -9.62 -18.05
C SER A 246 -5.87 -10.70 -18.81
N MET A 247 -5.19 -10.28 -19.88
CA MET A 247 -4.48 -11.18 -20.79
C MET A 247 -3.13 -10.63 -21.24
N PHE A 248 -2.14 -11.52 -21.30
CA PHE A 248 -0.79 -11.26 -21.80
C PHE A 248 -0.43 -12.24 -22.91
N GLU A 249 0.06 -11.72 -24.03
CA GLU A 249 0.50 -12.52 -25.17
C GLU A 249 1.77 -11.96 -25.84
N GLY A 250 2.80 -12.79 -25.91
CA GLY A 250 3.95 -12.56 -26.78
C GLY A 250 4.96 -11.53 -26.29
N GLN A 251 4.99 -11.21 -25.00
CA GLN A 251 6.05 -10.40 -24.40
C GLN A 251 7.42 -11.05 -24.58
N ARG A 252 8.45 -10.25 -24.88
CA ARG A 252 9.80 -10.73 -25.21
C ARG A 252 10.55 -11.31 -24.02
N ASP A 253 10.35 -10.74 -22.82
CA ASP A 253 11.11 -11.13 -21.61
C ASP A 253 10.20 -11.79 -20.58
N ALA A 254 9.20 -11.07 -20.08
CA ALA A 254 8.18 -11.55 -19.14
C ALA A 254 6.83 -10.88 -19.38
N ALA A 255 5.72 -11.52 -19.00
CA ALA A 255 4.41 -10.86 -19.04
C ALA A 255 4.34 -9.71 -18.02
N ILE A 256 4.79 -9.98 -16.79
CA ILE A 256 4.91 -9.00 -15.71
C ILE A 256 6.32 -9.09 -15.14
N ARG A 257 7.02 -7.95 -15.06
CA ARG A 257 8.21 -7.79 -14.20
C ARG A 257 7.77 -7.01 -12.96
N GLU A 258 7.90 -7.65 -11.82
CA GLU A 258 7.29 -7.28 -10.56
C GLU A 258 8.37 -6.75 -9.59
N HIS A 259 8.03 -5.65 -8.92
CA HIS A 259 8.84 -4.91 -7.96
C HIS A 259 7.93 -4.25 -6.90
N GLU A 260 7.71 -4.93 -5.78
CA GLU A 260 6.98 -4.44 -4.58
C GLU A 260 5.59 -3.82 -4.86
N ALA A 261 4.84 -4.37 -5.80
CA ALA A 261 3.50 -3.87 -6.12
C ALA A 261 2.41 -4.39 -5.18
N GLY A 262 2.68 -5.41 -4.35
CA GLY A 262 1.65 -6.18 -3.66
C GLY A 262 0.70 -6.83 -4.66
N LEU A 263 1.24 -7.56 -5.64
CA LEU A 263 0.50 -7.91 -6.84
C LEU A 263 -0.61 -8.94 -6.57
N THR A 264 -1.85 -8.58 -6.94
CA THR A 264 -3.00 -9.49 -6.90
C THR A 264 -3.55 -9.71 -8.31
N LEU A 265 -3.65 -10.97 -8.74
CA LEU A 265 -4.17 -11.35 -10.05
C LEU A 265 -5.44 -12.19 -9.89
N VAL A 266 -6.50 -11.87 -10.64
CA VAL A 266 -7.72 -12.70 -10.69
C VAL A 266 -8.14 -12.91 -12.13
N ASN A 267 -8.34 -14.18 -12.52
CA ASN A 267 -8.79 -14.57 -13.86
C ASN A 267 -7.88 -14.02 -14.98
N THR A 268 -6.56 -14.21 -14.81
CA THR A 268 -5.53 -13.69 -15.73
C THR A 268 -4.96 -14.79 -16.61
N VAL A 269 -4.85 -14.55 -17.91
CA VAL A 269 -4.23 -15.46 -18.88
C VAL A 269 -2.87 -14.93 -19.33
N ILE A 270 -1.84 -15.74 -19.18
CA ILE A 270 -0.48 -15.43 -19.63
C ILE A 270 -0.04 -16.50 -20.62
N ARG A 271 0.23 -16.09 -21.87
CA ARG A 271 0.56 -17.06 -22.92
C ARG A 271 1.67 -16.65 -23.87
N ASN A 272 2.37 -17.66 -24.38
CA ASN A 272 3.42 -17.51 -25.39
C ASN A 272 4.53 -16.52 -24.95
N VAL A 273 4.98 -16.64 -23.70
CA VAL A 273 6.02 -15.79 -23.10
C VAL A 273 7.16 -16.65 -22.53
N PRO A 274 8.38 -16.12 -22.36
CA PRO A 274 9.43 -16.85 -21.67
C PRO A 274 9.14 -17.02 -20.19
N VAL A 275 8.78 -15.93 -19.49
CA VAL A 275 8.43 -15.94 -18.08
C VAL A 275 7.04 -15.35 -17.90
N GLY A 276 6.23 -15.95 -17.03
CA GLY A 276 4.94 -15.36 -16.68
C GLY A 276 5.15 -14.11 -15.82
N ILE A 277 5.55 -14.32 -14.57
CA ILE A 277 5.81 -13.24 -13.61
C ILE A 277 7.27 -13.32 -13.14
N GLU A 278 8.01 -12.24 -13.24
CA GLU A 278 9.40 -12.14 -12.80
C GLU A 278 9.52 -11.16 -11.64
N ILE A 279 9.76 -11.66 -10.42
CA ILE A 279 10.08 -10.81 -9.28
C ILE A 279 11.54 -10.35 -9.40
N ASP A 280 11.77 -9.05 -9.26
CA ASP A 280 13.08 -8.44 -9.44
C ASP A 280 14.12 -8.97 -8.45
N ARG A 281 15.38 -8.97 -8.87
CA ARG A 281 16.48 -9.49 -8.06
C ARG A 281 16.60 -8.67 -6.77
N GLY A 282 16.74 -9.34 -5.63
CA GLY A 282 16.88 -8.67 -4.34
C GLY A 282 15.57 -8.19 -3.72
N TYR A 283 14.45 -8.39 -4.42
CA TYR A 283 13.11 -8.00 -3.96
C TYR A 283 12.22 -9.21 -3.69
N GLY A 284 11.33 -9.05 -2.72
CA GLY A 284 10.17 -9.91 -2.50
C GLY A 284 8.89 -9.16 -2.89
N ASP A 285 7.76 -9.86 -2.83
CA ASP A 285 6.43 -9.26 -3.00
C ASP A 285 5.39 -10.07 -2.22
N TRP A 286 4.26 -9.42 -1.94
CA TRP A 286 3.01 -10.06 -1.52
C TRP A 286 2.19 -10.43 -2.75
N LEU A 287 2.61 -11.47 -3.45
CA LEU A 287 2.00 -11.88 -4.70
C LEU A 287 0.91 -12.93 -4.47
N TRP A 288 -0.31 -12.65 -4.93
CA TRP A 288 -1.43 -13.60 -4.92
C TRP A 288 -2.07 -13.75 -6.30
N GLY A 289 -2.14 -14.98 -6.82
CA GLY A 289 -2.81 -15.28 -8.08
C GLY A 289 -3.99 -16.24 -7.92
N LYS A 290 -5.21 -15.79 -8.23
CA LYS A 290 -6.41 -16.64 -8.29
C LYS A 290 -6.84 -16.87 -9.74
N ASP A 291 -7.04 -18.14 -10.11
CA ASP A 291 -7.48 -18.53 -11.45
C ASP A 291 -6.52 -18.07 -12.58
N VAL A 292 -5.22 -18.00 -12.28
CA VAL A 292 -4.19 -17.62 -13.26
C VAL A 292 -3.87 -18.78 -14.20
N ARG A 293 -3.76 -18.51 -15.49
CA ARG A 293 -3.47 -19.51 -16.53
C ARG A 293 -2.15 -19.22 -17.21
N PHE A 294 -1.23 -20.18 -17.17
CA PHE A 294 0.04 -20.14 -17.89
C PHE A 294 -0.03 -21.09 -19.08
N GLU A 295 0.04 -20.55 -20.30
CA GLU A 295 -0.11 -21.31 -21.54
C GLU A 295 1.11 -21.11 -22.46
N ASN A 296 1.90 -22.16 -22.69
CA ASN A 296 3.15 -22.11 -23.44
C ASN A 296 4.17 -21.13 -22.83
N VAL A 297 4.40 -21.24 -21.52
CA VAL A 297 5.40 -20.43 -20.82
C VAL A 297 6.72 -21.19 -20.76
N ALA A 298 7.73 -20.69 -21.46
CA ALA A 298 8.90 -21.51 -21.83
C ALA A 298 9.94 -21.71 -20.72
N LYS A 299 10.13 -20.73 -19.82
CA LYS A 299 11.16 -20.76 -18.75
C LYS A 299 10.56 -21.04 -17.37
N ALA A 300 9.59 -20.24 -16.93
CA ALA A 300 8.91 -20.41 -15.65
C ALA A 300 7.58 -19.65 -15.60
N GLY A 301 6.55 -20.24 -14.97
CA GLY A 301 5.33 -19.50 -14.64
C GLY A 301 5.62 -18.29 -13.75
N ILE A 302 6.41 -18.50 -12.69
CA ILE A 302 6.92 -17.44 -11.81
C ILE A 302 8.41 -17.61 -11.51
N VAL A 303 9.15 -16.49 -11.48
CA VAL A 303 10.50 -16.39 -10.91
C VAL A 303 10.41 -15.66 -9.57
N ILE A 304 10.82 -16.32 -8.49
CA ILE A 304 10.79 -15.84 -7.11
C ILE A 304 12.21 -15.40 -6.72
N SER A 305 12.35 -14.22 -6.14
CA SER A 305 13.61 -13.65 -5.65
C SER A 305 13.54 -13.42 -4.12
N ASN A 306 14.67 -13.06 -3.51
CA ASN A 306 14.81 -12.73 -2.08
C ASN A 306 14.35 -13.86 -1.15
N GLU A 307 14.88 -15.07 -1.39
CA GLU A 307 14.50 -16.25 -0.62
C GLU A 307 14.80 -16.13 0.89
N GLY A 308 13.92 -16.66 1.73
CA GLY A 308 14.09 -16.65 3.19
C GLY A 308 13.85 -15.29 3.85
N ASN A 309 13.22 -14.34 3.15
CA ASN A 309 12.80 -13.05 3.70
C ASN A 309 11.27 -13.02 3.94
N ALA A 310 10.83 -12.46 5.06
CA ALA A 310 9.41 -12.45 5.46
C ALA A 310 8.51 -11.64 4.50
N TYR A 311 9.07 -10.69 3.76
CA TYR A 311 8.39 -9.91 2.72
C TYR A 311 8.19 -10.70 1.41
N THR A 312 8.80 -11.88 1.25
CA THR A 312 8.57 -12.72 0.07
C THR A 312 7.44 -13.72 0.35
N GLN A 313 6.23 -13.33 -0.04
CA GLN A 313 5.00 -14.04 0.26
C GLN A 313 4.24 -14.32 -1.04
N ILE A 314 4.35 -15.55 -1.53
CA ILE A 314 3.88 -15.93 -2.87
C ILE A 314 2.77 -16.97 -2.74
N GLY A 315 1.65 -16.75 -3.41
CA GLY A 315 0.54 -17.70 -3.40
C GLY A 315 -0.23 -17.78 -4.72
N PHE A 316 -0.72 -18.99 -5.04
CA PHE A 316 -1.68 -19.21 -6.11
C PHE A 316 -2.81 -20.12 -5.64
N ASP A 317 -4.04 -19.78 -6.03
CA ASP A 317 -5.25 -20.58 -5.84
C ASP A 317 -5.88 -20.90 -7.20
N ASN A 318 -6.02 -22.19 -7.48
CA ASN A 318 -6.59 -22.71 -8.73
C ASN A 318 -5.90 -22.22 -10.03
N ALA A 319 -4.57 -22.15 -10.04
CA ALA A 319 -3.82 -21.85 -11.26
C ALA A 319 -3.81 -23.05 -12.22
N VAL A 320 -3.62 -22.79 -13.52
CA VAL A 320 -3.52 -23.82 -14.57
C VAL A 320 -2.23 -23.64 -15.34
N GLY A 321 -1.50 -24.73 -15.55
CA GLY A 321 -0.36 -24.77 -16.46
C GLY A 321 -0.66 -25.64 -17.68
N GLN A 322 -0.35 -25.11 -18.86
CA GLN A 322 -0.37 -25.83 -20.12
C GLN A 322 0.94 -25.56 -20.86
N ASN A 323 1.74 -26.59 -21.12
CA ASN A 323 3.07 -26.48 -21.70
C ASN A 323 3.97 -25.50 -20.92
N THR A 324 3.87 -25.55 -19.59
CA THR A 324 4.66 -24.77 -18.64
C THR A 324 5.43 -25.77 -17.75
N PRO A 325 6.60 -26.25 -18.17
CA PRO A 325 7.30 -27.34 -17.48
C PRO A 325 7.80 -26.94 -16.08
N THR A 326 8.14 -25.68 -15.89
CA THR A 326 8.53 -25.11 -14.59
C THR A 326 7.42 -24.19 -14.11
N PHE A 327 6.75 -24.54 -13.02
CA PHE A 327 5.75 -23.66 -12.43
C PHE A 327 6.43 -22.50 -11.70
N ALA A 328 7.35 -22.79 -10.79
CA ALA A 328 8.11 -21.79 -10.06
C ALA A 328 9.62 -22.03 -10.16
N ARG A 329 10.39 -20.95 -10.29
CA ARG A 329 11.85 -20.95 -10.23
C ARG A 329 12.31 -19.97 -9.16
N PHE A 330 13.22 -20.39 -8.31
CA PHE A 330 13.81 -19.57 -7.27
C PHE A 330 15.16 -19.02 -7.76
N ARG A 331 15.30 -17.70 -7.80
CA ARG A 331 16.44 -17.01 -8.43
C ARG A 331 17.74 -17.22 -7.66
N ASP A 332 17.68 -17.17 -6.33
CA ASP A 332 18.88 -17.12 -5.49
C ASP A 332 19.50 -18.51 -5.30
N SER A 333 18.67 -19.51 -5.03
CA SER A 333 19.08 -20.91 -4.88
C SER A 333 19.16 -21.69 -6.20
N GLY A 334 18.52 -21.20 -7.26
CA GLY A 334 18.36 -21.92 -8.52
C GLY A 334 17.35 -23.08 -8.46
N ARG A 335 16.69 -23.30 -7.32
CA ARG A 335 15.69 -24.37 -7.13
C ARG A 335 14.49 -24.17 -8.06
N THR A 336 13.88 -25.27 -8.48
CA THR A 336 12.68 -25.24 -9.33
C THR A 336 11.58 -26.12 -8.76
N VAL A 337 10.34 -25.79 -9.10
CA VAL A 337 9.14 -26.59 -8.84
C VAL A 337 8.49 -26.88 -10.20
N ALA A 338 8.52 -28.14 -10.60
CA ALA A 338 8.03 -28.59 -11.90
C ALA A 338 6.50 -28.65 -11.95
N GLY A 339 5.94 -28.41 -13.14
CA GLY A 339 4.57 -28.81 -13.44
C GLY A 339 4.48 -30.34 -13.53
N PRO A 340 3.48 -31.01 -12.93
CA PRO A 340 3.44 -32.47 -12.87
C PRO A 340 3.11 -33.16 -14.21
N ALA A 341 2.70 -32.41 -15.24
CA ALA A 341 2.40 -32.91 -16.58
C ALA A 341 2.41 -31.76 -17.61
N ALA A 342 2.21 -32.06 -18.90
CA ALA A 342 2.03 -31.05 -19.94
C ALA A 342 0.80 -30.15 -19.72
N ARG A 343 -0.22 -30.66 -19.00
CA ARG A 343 -1.41 -29.91 -18.58
C ARG A 343 -1.71 -30.28 -17.14
N TYR A 344 -1.91 -29.28 -16.28
CA TYR A 344 -2.16 -29.50 -14.87
C TYR A 344 -2.92 -28.35 -14.23
N ARG A 345 -3.58 -28.65 -13.12
CA ARG A 345 -4.20 -27.68 -12.23
C ARG A 345 -3.42 -27.65 -10.92
N VAL A 346 -2.98 -26.46 -10.52
CA VAL A 346 -2.42 -26.16 -9.21
C VAL A 346 -3.58 -25.70 -8.33
N ARG A 347 -4.07 -26.57 -7.46
CA ARG A 347 -5.14 -26.20 -6.52
C ARG A 347 -4.63 -25.16 -5.53
N ALA A 348 -3.41 -25.35 -5.03
CA ALA A 348 -2.73 -24.37 -4.18
C ALA A 348 -1.22 -24.40 -4.43
N PHE A 349 -0.59 -23.23 -4.47
CA PHE A 349 0.85 -23.07 -4.33
C PHE A 349 1.12 -21.98 -3.30
N THR A 350 2.10 -22.19 -2.42
CA THR A 350 2.55 -21.16 -1.48
C THR A 350 4.07 -21.19 -1.32
N TYR A 351 4.67 -20.02 -1.17
CA TYR A 351 6.03 -19.86 -0.66
C TYR A 351 6.12 -18.65 0.27
N GLY A 352 6.89 -18.78 1.35
CA GLY A 352 7.16 -17.71 2.30
C GLY A 352 7.10 -18.22 3.75
N LEU A 353 7.11 -17.29 4.71
CA LEU A 353 7.02 -17.62 6.13
C LEU A 353 5.67 -18.29 6.41
N THR A 354 5.71 -19.57 6.78
CA THR A 354 4.54 -20.41 7.02
C THR A 354 4.40 -20.70 8.50
N LEU A 355 3.24 -20.37 9.06
CA LEU A 355 2.91 -20.52 10.47
C LEU A 355 2.09 -21.81 10.67
N PRO A 356 2.58 -22.77 11.48
CA PRO A 356 1.82 -23.99 11.77
C PRO A 356 0.49 -23.76 12.47
N ALA A 357 0.46 -22.81 13.41
CA ALA A 357 -0.73 -22.41 14.17
C ALA A 357 -0.52 -21.02 14.79
N LEU A 358 -1.60 -20.43 15.33
CA LEU A 358 -1.50 -19.24 16.18
C LEU A 358 -0.55 -19.50 17.38
N GLY A 359 0.22 -18.49 17.79
CA GLY A 359 1.19 -18.61 18.89
C GLY A 359 2.51 -19.30 18.55
N THR A 360 2.73 -19.74 17.30
CA THR A 360 3.97 -20.42 16.89
C THR A 360 4.89 -19.51 16.07
N THR A 361 6.20 -19.76 16.13
CA THR A 361 7.17 -19.13 15.22
C THR A 361 7.14 -19.84 13.86
N GLY A 362 7.13 -19.07 12.78
CA GLY A 362 7.06 -19.59 11.42
C GLY A 362 8.36 -20.20 10.90
N SER A 363 8.25 -20.92 9.80
CA SER A 363 9.38 -21.38 9.00
C SER A 363 9.10 -21.16 7.50
N PHE A 364 10.14 -20.85 6.73
CA PHE A 364 9.99 -20.70 5.29
C PHE A 364 9.73 -22.07 4.64
N ALA A 365 8.65 -22.16 3.85
CA ALA A 365 8.27 -23.39 3.18
C ALA A 365 7.76 -23.13 1.76
N THR A 366 7.97 -24.08 0.86
CA THR A 366 7.27 -24.14 -0.43
C THR A 366 6.29 -25.31 -0.40
N ARG A 367 5.04 -25.08 -0.79
CA ARG A 367 4.01 -26.11 -0.91
C ARG A 367 3.33 -26.02 -2.27
N MET A 368 3.05 -27.16 -2.88
CA MET A 368 2.29 -27.25 -4.12
C MET A 368 1.36 -28.45 -4.08
N ASP A 369 0.07 -28.22 -4.26
CA ASP A 369 -0.93 -29.24 -4.55
C ASP A 369 -1.33 -29.09 -6.03
N ALA A 370 -0.92 -30.05 -6.86
CA ALA A 370 -1.16 -30.02 -8.28
C ALA A 370 -1.54 -31.40 -8.84
N THR A 371 -2.44 -31.39 -9.82
CA THR A 371 -2.98 -32.59 -10.46
C THR A 371 -2.91 -32.49 -11.98
N PRO A 372 -2.48 -33.56 -12.69
CA PRO A 372 -2.54 -33.60 -14.15
C PRO A 372 -3.97 -33.43 -14.68
N LEU A 373 -4.10 -32.81 -15.85
CA LEU A 373 -5.37 -32.64 -16.57
C LEU A 373 -5.32 -33.36 -17.93
N SER A 374 -6.39 -34.06 -18.31
CA SER A 374 -6.53 -34.61 -19.66
C SER A 374 -6.82 -33.53 -20.71
N LYS A 375 -7.61 -32.54 -20.32
CA LYS A 375 -7.95 -31.34 -21.10
C LYS A 375 -7.93 -30.12 -20.20
N VAL A 376 -7.60 -28.97 -20.78
CA VAL A 376 -7.75 -27.70 -20.06
C VAL A 376 -9.17 -27.19 -20.27
N ASP A 377 -9.83 -26.84 -19.17
CA ASP A 377 -11.19 -26.29 -19.21
C ASP A 377 -11.20 -24.89 -19.83
N ARG A 378 -12.38 -24.47 -20.32
CA ARG A 378 -12.59 -23.09 -20.80
C ARG A 378 -12.19 -22.08 -19.71
N PRO A 379 -11.70 -20.88 -20.08
CA PRO A 379 -11.54 -19.78 -19.13
C PRO A 379 -12.82 -19.54 -18.33
N ARG A 380 -12.67 -19.10 -17.07
CA ARG A 380 -13.79 -18.76 -16.22
C ARG A 380 -14.51 -17.53 -16.77
N ASP A 381 -15.77 -17.38 -16.38
CA ASP A 381 -16.50 -16.15 -16.62
C ASP A 381 -15.80 -15.01 -15.86
N ALA A 382 -15.92 -13.78 -16.36
CA ALA A 382 -15.25 -12.62 -15.77
C ALA A 382 -15.58 -12.44 -14.28
N ALA A 383 -14.59 -12.09 -13.48
CA ALA A 383 -14.74 -11.81 -12.06
C ALA A 383 -15.63 -10.59 -11.84
N ILE A 384 -15.53 -9.59 -12.73
CA ILE A 384 -16.39 -8.41 -12.74
C ILE A 384 -17.46 -8.55 -13.81
N ARG A 385 -18.72 -8.47 -13.38
CA ARG A 385 -19.88 -8.53 -14.26
C ARG A 385 -19.94 -7.26 -15.13
N ALA A 386 -20.10 -7.43 -16.44
CA ALA A 386 -20.27 -6.31 -17.36
C ALA A 386 -21.54 -5.49 -17.04
N LEU A 387 -21.42 -4.16 -17.18
CA LEU A 387 -22.56 -3.25 -17.15
C LEU A 387 -23.46 -3.48 -18.39
N PRO A 388 -24.78 -3.20 -18.30
CA PRO A 388 -25.63 -3.13 -19.47
C PRO A 388 -25.09 -2.12 -20.50
N PRO A 389 -25.32 -2.30 -21.81
CA PRO A 389 -24.84 -1.37 -22.83
C PRO A 389 -25.46 0.03 -22.63
N VAL A 390 -24.71 1.08 -23.00
CA VAL A 390 -25.14 2.49 -22.84
C VAL A 390 -26.52 2.78 -23.44
N SER A 391 -26.91 2.10 -24.52
CA SER A 391 -28.24 2.24 -25.14
C SER A 391 -29.41 1.82 -24.23
N ALA A 392 -29.15 1.07 -23.16
CA ALA A 392 -30.15 0.68 -22.18
C ALA A 392 -30.27 1.68 -21.01
N TRP A 393 -29.40 2.69 -20.95
CA TRP A 393 -29.31 3.60 -19.80
C TRP A 393 -30.36 4.70 -19.90
N THR A 394 -31.20 4.84 -18.87
CA THR A 394 -32.12 5.97 -18.74
C THR A 394 -31.48 7.05 -17.86
N ASN A 395 -31.34 8.26 -18.39
CA ASN A 395 -30.79 9.39 -17.64
C ASN A 395 -31.81 9.87 -16.59
N VAL A 396 -31.42 9.91 -15.32
CA VAL A 396 -32.33 10.31 -14.22
C VAL A 396 -32.84 11.75 -14.36
N ARG A 397 -32.08 12.65 -15.03
CA ARG A 397 -32.51 14.04 -15.24
C ARG A 397 -33.71 14.16 -16.18
N ASP A 398 -33.81 13.25 -17.16
CA ASP A 398 -34.96 13.18 -18.07
C ASP A 398 -36.23 12.70 -17.34
N LEU A 399 -36.07 12.09 -16.15
CA LEU A 399 -37.15 11.65 -15.28
C LEU A 399 -37.52 12.67 -14.19
N GLY A 400 -36.93 13.87 -14.25
CA GLY A 400 -37.24 14.99 -13.35
C GLY A 400 -36.37 15.09 -12.09
N VAL A 401 -35.34 14.26 -11.95
CA VAL A 401 -34.32 14.38 -10.89
C VAL A 401 -33.40 15.56 -11.18
N ARG A 402 -33.03 16.36 -10.17
CA ARG A 402 -32.22 17.57 -10.35
C ARG A 402 -30.72 17.33 -10.20
N GLY A 403 -30.30 16.75 -9.08
CA GLY A 403 -28.89 16.55 -8.75
C GLY A 403 -28.12 17.86 -8.55
N ASP A 404 -28.76 18.86 -7.94
CA ASP A 404 -28.28 20.25 -7.80
C ASP A 404 -27.81 20.63 -6.38
N ASP A 405 -27.65 19.65 -5.47
CA ASP A 405 -27.33 19.80 -4.04
C ASP A 405 -28.38 20.57 -3.21
N ALA A 406 -29.51 20.94 -3.80
CA ALA A 406 -30.52 21.78 -3.15
C ALA A 406 -31.89 21.09 -3.09
N THR A 407 -32.36 20.60 -4.23
CA THR A 407 -33.66 19.96 -4.39
C THR A 407 -33.68 18.60 -3.70
N ASP A 408 -34.73 18.33 -2.91
CA ASP A 408 -34.97 16.99 -2.40
C ASP A 408 -35.46 16.08 -3.54
N ASP A 409 -34.53 15.26 -4.05
CA ASP A 409 -34.76 14.35 -5.16
C ASP A 409 -35.37 13.01 -4.73
N THR A 410 -35.65 12.78 -3.44
CA THR A 410 -36.06 11.46 -2.90
C THR A 410 -37.22 10.83 -3.67
N ALA A 411 -38.32 11.57 -3.84
CA ALA A 411 -39.52 11.06 -4.51
C ALA A 411 -39.34 10.91 -6.03
N ALA A 412 -38.50 11.73 -6.66
CA ALA A 412 -38.20 11.61 -8.08
C ALA A 412 -37.29 10.40 -8.36
N LEU A 413 -36.26 10.22 -7.53
CA LEU A 413 -35.34 9.09 -7.61
C LEU A 413 -36.03 7.75 -7.29
N GLN A 414 -36.87 7.69 -6.26
CA GLN A 414 -37.61 6.46 -5.98
C GLN A 414 -38.52 6.08 -7.16
N ARG A 415 -39.25 7.03 -7.76
CA ARG A 415 -40.05 6.76 -8.97
C ARG A 415 -39.20 6.33 -10.17
N ALA A 416 -38.02 6.93 -10.34
CA ALA A 416 -37.09 6.52 -11.38
C ALA A 416 -36.65 5.05 -11.17
N ILE A 417 -36.31 4.69 -9.93
CA ILE A 417 -35.96 3.32 -9.55
C ILE A 417 -37.15 2.40 -9.78
N ASP A 418 -38.36 2.75 -9.35
CA ASP A 418 -39.52 1.87 -9.52
C ASP A 418 -39.86 1.63 -11.00
N GLY A 419 -39.66 2.64 -11.86
CA GLY A 419 -40.05 2.61 -13.27
C GLY A 419 -39.00 2.08 -14.25
N HIS A 420 -37.70 2.11 -13.92
CA HIS A 420 -36.64 1.82 -14.90
C HIS A 420 -35.57 0.87 -14.37
N ARG A 421 -35.14 -0.05 -15.24
CA ARG A 421 -34.14 -1.05 -14.85
C ARG A 421 -32.77 -0.45 -14.58
N VAL A 422 -32.28 0.31 -15.56
CA VAL A 422 -30.91 0.82 -15.66
C VAL A 422 -30.96 2.34 -15.65
N LEU A 423 -30.39 2.95 -14.61
CA LEU A 423 -30.39 4.38 -14.39
C LEU A 423 -28.97 4.93 -14.46
N TYR A 424 -28.80 5.93 -15.30
CA TYR A 424 -27.58 6.72 -15.39
C TYR A 424 -27.72 8.03 -14.61
N PHE A 425 -26.75 8.31 -13.77
CA PHE A 425 -26.61 9.50 -12.95
C PHE A 425 -25.50 10.37 -13.56
N PRO A 426 -25.85 11.47 -14.28
CA PRO A 426 -24.86 12.47 -14.65
C PRO A 426 -24.18 13.08 -13.43
N ALA A 427 -22.98 13.65 -13.58
CA ALA A 427 -22.31 14.36 -12.52
C ALA A 427 -23.22 15.42 -11.85
N GLY A 428 -23.38 15.31 -10.54
CA GLY A 428 -24.34 16.05 -9.73
C GLY A 428 -24.41 15.53 -8.28
N PHE A 429 -25.03 16.32 -7.42
CA PHE A 429 -25.20 16.03 -6.00
C PHE A 429 -26.69 15.86 -5.73
N TYR A 430 -27.11 14.62 -5.55
CA TYR A 430 -28.50 14.19 -5.47
C TYR A 430 -28.93 14.13 -4.02
N ARG A 431 -29.52 15.22 -3.53
CA ARG A 431 -29.93 15.34 -2.14
C ARG A 431 -31.19 14.52 -1.89
N VAL A 432 -31.19 13.72 -0.83
CA VAL A 432 -32.35 12.93 -0.38
C VAL A 432 -32.58 13.09 1.11
N THR A 433 -33.80 12.79 1.57
CA THR A 433 -34.21 12.86 2.98
C THR A 433 -34.73 11.53 3.52
N ASP A 434 -34.90 10.52 2.66
CA ASP A 434 -35.30 9.17 3.03
C ASP A 434 -34.62 8.09 2.16
N THR A 435 -34.78 6.82 2.56
CA THR A 435 -34.22 5.63 1.94
C THR A 435 -34.68 5.47 0.48
N LEU A 436 -33.73 5.22 -0.42
CA LEU A 436 -33.98 4.75 -1.79
C LEU A 436 -33.96 3.22 -1.81
N LYS A 437 -35.08 2.60 -2.17
CA LYS A 437 -35.23 1.15 -2.24
C LYS A 437 -35.03 0.65 -3.65
N LEU A 438 -34.05 -0.23 -3.84
CA LEU A 438 -33.79 -0.87 -5.11
C LEU A 438 -34.74 -2.03 -5.37
N ARG A 439 -35.04 -2.25 -6.65
CA ARG A 439 -35.66 -3.48 -7.14
C ARG A 439 -34.64 -4.62 -7.14
N ALA A 440 -35.10 -5.85 -7.34
CA ALA A 440 -34.23 -7.02 -7.42
C ALA A 440 -33.20 -6.94 -8.56
N ASP A 441 -33.42 -6.13 -9.59
CA ASP A 441 -32.56 -6.05 -10.78
C ASP A 441 -32.09 -4.62 -11.10
N SER A 442 -32.16 -3.69 -10.14
CA SER A 442 -31.71 -2.30 -10.30
C SER A 442 -30.25 -2.22 -10.71
N VAL A 443 -29.96 -1.34 -11.67
CA VAL A 443 -28.61 -0.99 -12.07
C VAL A 443 -28.49 0.53 -11.98
N LEU A 444 -27.67 1.02 -11.05
CA LEU A 444 -27.36 2.44 -10.88
C LEU A 444 -25.93 2.70 -11.33
N ILE A 445 -25.73 3.66 -12.24
CA ILE A 445 -24.43 3.93 -12.87
C ILE A 445 -24.12 5.42 -12.78
N GLY A 446 -22.99 5.77 -12.17
CA GLY A 446 -22.28 7.03 -12.34
C GLY A 446 -20.93 6.80 -13.02
N LEU A 447 -20.26 7.87 -13.46
CA LEU A 447 -18.91 7.77 -14.05
C LEU A 447 -17.80 8.21 -13.10
N HIS A 448 -18.15 8.83 -11.98
CA HIS A 448 -17.19 9.46 -11.08
C HIS A 448 -17.75 9.61 -9.66
N PRO A 449 -17.26 8.84 -8.66
CA PRO A 449 -17.85 8.80 -7.32
C PRO A 449 -17.62 10.10 -6.51
N SER A 450 -16.59 10.88 -6.83
CA SER A 450 -16.44 12.25 -6.28
C SER A 450 -17.43 13.27 -6.86
N LEU A 451 -17.78 13.19 -8.15
CA LEU A 451 -18.61 14.20 -8.84
C LEU A 451 -20.09 13.81 -8.94
N THR A 452 -20.42 12.54 -8.67
CA THR A 452 -21.76 11.97 -8.72
C THR A 452 -22.08 11.37 -7.36
N GLN A 453 -22.72 12.15 -6.50
CA GLN A 453 -22.97 11.77 -5.11
C GLN A 453 -24.47 11.73 -4.79
N ILE A 454 -24.91 10.69 -4.08
CA ILE A 454 -26.22 10.67 -3.42
C ILE A 454 -25.99 11.08 -1.96
N VAL A 455 -26.61 12.17 -1.54
CA VAL A 455 -26.31 12.85 -0.27
C VAL A 455 -27.56 12.86 0.61
N LEU A 456 -27.49 12.19 1.75
CA LEU A 456 -28.53 12.29 2.77
C LEU A 456 -28.44 13.65 3.45
N ALA A 457 -29.56 14.36 3.51
CA ALA A 457 -29.63 15.62 4.23
C ALA A 457 -29.31 15.42 5.72
N GLU A 458 -28.52 16.33 6.28
CA GLU A 458 -28.21 16.36 7.71
C GLU A 458 -29.49 16.39 8.55
N ASN A 459 -29.47 15.70 9.68
CA ASN A 459 -30.55 15.65 10.67
C ASN A 459 -31.92 15.27 10.05
N SER A 460 -31.95 14.34 9.11
CA SER A 460 -33.18 13.86 8.46
C SER A 460 -34.09 13.16 9.50
N PRO A 461 -35.38 13.53 9.63
CA PRO A 461 -36.24 13.07 10.74
C PRO A 461 -36.27 11.55 10.95
N ALA A 462 -36.24 10.78 9.87
CA ALA A 462 -36.28 9.33 9.87
C ALA A 462 -35.02 8.65 10.44
N TYR A 463 -33.90 9.39 10.55
CA TYR A 463 -32.58 8.90 10.93
C TYR A 463 -32.14 9.34 12.33
N ARG A 464 -33.01 10.08 13.05
CA ARG A 464 -32.75 10.58 14.40
C ARG A 464 -32.96 9.52 15.48
N GLY A 465 -32.37 9.77 16.65
CA GLY A 465 -32.62 9.03 17.88
C GLY A 465 -32.00 7.63 17.90
N VAL A 466 -32.32 6.88 18.96
CA VAL A 466 -31.87 5.49 19.14
C VAL A 466 -32.81 4.57 18.38
N GLY A 467 -32.28 3.69 17.54
CA GLY A 467 -33.08 2.69 16.83
C GLY A 467 -32.24 1.89 15.85
N SER A 468 -32.90 0.95 15.17
CA SER A 468 -32.29 0.13 14.12
C SER A 468 -31.67 0.98 13.01
N PRO A 469 -30.66 0.45 12.29
CA PRO A 469 -30.15 1.08 11.07
C PRO A 469 -31.29 1.48 10.12
N ARG A 470 -31.08 2.56 9.39
CA ARG A 470 -31.87 2.96 8.22
C ARG A 470 -30.90 3.27 7.09
N ALA A 471 -31.17 2.70 5.93
CA ALA A 471 -30.27 2.81 4.80
C ALA A 471 -30.49 4.11 4.03
N LEU A 472 -29.42 4.70 3.49
CA LEU A 472 -29.55 5.66 2.39
C LEU A 472 -30.01 4.92 1.12
N ILE A 473 -29.33 3.83 0.75
CA ILE A 473 -29.77 2.90 -0.30
C ILE A 473 -29.98 1.50 0.29
N GLU A 474 -31.16 0.92 0.03
CA GLU A 474 -31.50 -0.44 0.47
C GLU A 474 -31.75 -1.35 -0.74
N SER A 475 -30.98 -2.43 -0.84
CA SER A 475 -31.20 -3.43 -1.90
C SER A 475 -32.31 -4.43 -1.57
N ALA A 476 -32.92 -4.98 -2.62
CA ALA A 476 -33.85 -6.09 -2.50
C ALA A 476 -33.12 -7.38 -2.12
N LYS A 477 -33.72 -8.15 -1.19
CA LYS A 477 -33.19 -9.43 -0.74
C LYS A 477 -33.07 -10.43 -1.88
N GLY A 478 -31.91 -11.07 -2.01
CA GLY A 478 -31.63 -12.08 -3.03
C GLY A 478 -31.59 -11.56 -4.49
N GLY A 479 -31.65 -10.24 -4.69
CA GLY A 479 -31.57 -9.61 -6.01
C GLY A 479 -30.19 -9.72 -6.67
N ALA A 480 -30.07 -9.23 -7.91
CA ALA A 480 -28.82 -9.16 -8.69
C ALA A 480 -28.52 -7.72 -9.11
N ALA A 481 -28.77 -6.77 -8.19
CA ALA A 481 -28.59 -5.35 -8.40
C ALA A 481 -27.12 -4.98 -8.64
N ILE A 482 -26.90 -3.87 -9.35
CA ILE A 482 -25.58 -3.29 -9.60
C ILE A 482 -25.60 -1.83 -9.15
N VAL A 483 -24.59 -1.42 -8.37
CA VAL A 483 -24.31 -0.02 -8.05
C VAL A 483 -22.87 0.26 -8.46
N SER A 484 -22.66 1.16 -9.43
CA SER A 484 -21.33 1.45 -9.95
C SER A 484 -21.04 2.94 -10.12
N GLY A 485 -19.83 3.38 -9.75
CA GLY A 485 -19.31 4.73 -10.03
C GLY A 485 -19.96 5.87 -9.25
N LEU A 486 -20.57 5.58 -8.10
CA LEU A 486 -21.32 6.54 -7.27
C LEU A 486 -20.61 6.82 -5.94
N GLY A 487 -20.72 8.06 -5.48
CA GLY A 487 -20.43 8.45 -4.10
C GLY A 487 -21.69 8.39 -3.25
N LEU A 488 -21.59 7.87 -2.02
CA LEU A 488 -22.70 7.81 -1.07
C LEU A 488 -22.31 8.58 0.19
N PHE A 489 -23.08 9.59 0.57
CA PHE A 489 -22.82 10.40 1.77
C PHE A 489 -24.02 10.42 2.69
N THR A 490 -23.84 10.03 3.95
CA THR A 490 -24.91 10.01 4.97
C THR A 490 -24.97 11.28 5.83
N GLY A 491 -24.10 12.26 5.59
CA GLY A 491 -23.90 13.40 6.49
C GLY A 491 -23.19 12.98 7.79
N GLY A 492 -22.99 13.91 8.72
CA GLY A 492 -22.40 13.63 10.03
C GLY A 492 -23.39 13.50 11.19
N SER A 493 -24.63 13.96 11.01
CA SER A 493 -25.63 14.12 12.10
C SER A 493 -26.82 13.14 12.03
N ASN A 494 -26.70 12.05 11.27
CA ASN A 494 -27.77 11.06 11.08
C ASN A 494 -27.43 9.74 11.81
N PRO A 495 -27.67 9.62 13.13
CA PRO A 495 -27.14 8.53 13.95
C PRO A 495 -27.62 7.12 13.60
N ARG A 496 -28.74 7.00 12.88
CA ARG A 496 -29.26 5.71 12.40
C ARG A 496 -28.83 5.36 10.98
N ALA A 497 -28.05 6.20 10.31
CA ALA A 497 -27.71 5.99 8.92
C ALA A 497 -26.72 4.83 8.73
N THR A 498 -26.92 4.09 7.65
CA THR A 498 -25.93 3.25 6.95
C THR A 498 -26.06 3.61 5.47
N ALA A 499 -24.96 3.82 4.75
CA ALA A 499 -25.07 4.36 3.40
C ALA A 499 -25.61 3.33 2.40
N LEU A 500 -25.16 2.08 2.51
CA LEU A 500 -25.65 0.97 1.67
C LEU A 500 -26.00 -0.24 2.54
N LEU A 501 -27.30 -0.55 2.60
CA LEU A 501 -27.80 -1.80 3.19
C LEU A 501 -27.99 -2.85 2.08
N TRP A 502 -27.07 -3.81 2.06
CA TRP A 502 -26.96 -4.80 1.01
C TRP A 502 -27.49 -6.17 1.44
N ARG A 503 -28.56 -6.62 0.78
CA ARG A 503 -29.19 -7.94 0.93
C ARG A 503 -29.30 -8.66 -0.40
N ALA A 504 -28.75 -8.08 -1.47
CA ALA A 504 -28.75 -8.69 -2.79
C ALA A 504 -27.89 -9.95 -2.80
N GLY A 505 -28.22 -10.91 -3.65
CA GLY A 505 -27.61 -12.24 -3.70
C GLY A 505 -26.27 -12.28 -4.45
N GLU A 506 -25.77 -13.49 -4.66
CA GLU A 506 -24.45 -13.80 -5.22
C GLU A 506 -24.14 -13.17 -6.59
N ARG A 507 -25.16 -12.82 -7.40
CA ARG A 507 -24.97 -12.24 -8.75
C ARG A 507 -24.97 -10.71 -8.78
N SER A 508 -25.01 -10.09 -7.61
CA SER A 508 -25.04 -8.64 -7.45
C SER A 508 -23.63 -8.04 -7.46
N LEU A 509 -23.52 -6.74 -7.73
CA LEU A 509 -22.24 -6.03 -7.88
C LEU A 509 -22.27 -4.65 -7.23
N VAL A 510 -21.25 -4.33 -6.44
CA VAL A 510 -20.91 -2.97 -6.01
C VAL A 510 -19.51 -2.67 -6.54
N ASP A 511 -19.37 -1.64 -7.37
CA ASP A 511 -18.15 -1.43 -8.17
C ASP A 511 -17.78 0.06 -8.25
N ASP A 512 -16.54 0.43 -7.94
CA ASP A 512 -16.11 1.84 -7.99
C ASP A 512 -17.03 2.79 -7.18
N VAL A 513 -17.52 2.30 -6.04
CA VAL A 513 -18.37 3.07 -5.10
C VAL A 513 -17.52 3.62 -3.96
N LYS A 514 -17.67 4.92 -3.70
CA LYS A 514 -17.06 5.56 -2.53
C LYS A 514 -18.09 5.90 -1.47
N PHE A 515 -17.78 5.61 -0.21
CA PHE A 515 -18.52 6.08 0.94
C PHE A 515 -17.85 7.36 1.46
N GLN A 516 -18.58 8.47 1.42
CA GLN A 516 -18.09 9.82 1.72
C GLN A 516 -18.28 10.12 3.21
N GLY A 517 -17.48 11.03 3.77
CA GLY A 517 -17.58 11.42 5.20
C GLY A 517 -16.25 11.72 5.88
N GLY A 518 -15.15 11.48 5.19
CA GLY A 518 -13.79 11.74 5.65
C GLY A 518 -12.84 12.02 4.49
N HIS A 519 -11.67 11.39 4.48
CA HIS A 519 -10.57 11.73 3.56
C HIS A 519 -10.95 11.52 2.09
N GLY A 520 -10.38 12.36 1.23
CA GLY A 520 -10.70 12.40 -0.20
C GLY A 520 -12.13 12.85 -0.54
N THR A 521 -12.98 13.21 0.43
CA THR A 521 -14.34 13.70 0.16
C THR A 521 -14.29 15.14 -0.36
N PHE A 522 -15.11 15.43 -1.38
CA PHE A 522 -15.27 16.77 -1.94
C PHE A 522 -16.73 17.19 -1.89
N ALA A 523 -16.98 18.44 -1.50
CA ALA A 523 -18.31 19.04 -1.48
C ALA A 523 -18.75 19.49 -2.89
N ALA A 524 -20.04 19.85 -3.04
CA ALA A 524 -20.61 20.25 -4.31
C ALA A 524 -19.94 21.45 -4.98
N ASP A 525 -19.34 22.34 -4.18
CA ASP A 525 -18.59 23.52 -4.63
C ASP A 525 -17.13 23.21 -5.04
N GLY A 526 -16.72 21.94 -4.95
CA GLY A 526 -15.39 21.44 -5.25
C GLY A 526 -14.37 21.58 -4.12
N SER A 527 -14.76 22.12 -2.96
CA SER A 527 -13.89 22.20 -1.79
C SER A 527 -13.65 20.82 -1.17
N ARG A 528 -12.48 20.64 -0.57
CA ARG A 528 -12.15 19.42 0.16
C ARG A 528 -12.89 19.43 1.50
N PHE A 529 -13.52 18.31 1.84
CA PHE A 529 -14.15 18.10 3.13
C PHE A 529 -13.09 17.85 4.21
N ASP A 530 -13.28 18.46 5.37
CA ASP A 530 -12.41 18.32 6.53
C ASP A 530 -13.26 17.91 7.75
N PRO A 531 -13.13 16.67 8.26
CA PRO A 531 -13.89 16.20 9.42
C PRO A 531 -13.32 16.71 10.75
N TYR A 532 -12.32 17.60 10.75
CA TYR A 532 -11.56 17.99 11.95
C TYR A 532 -11.81 19.41 12.45
N ASN A 533 -11.74 19.57 13.77
CA ASN A 533 -11.42 20.81 14.43
C ASN A 533 -9.90 21.09 14.36
N ALA A 534 -9.47 22.28 14.81
CA ALA A 534 -8.08 22.72 14.70
C ALA A 534 -7.05 21.83 15.46
N THR A 535 -7.49 20.97 16.39
CA THR A 535 -6.62 20.05 17.13
C THR A 535 -6.75 18.60 16.70
N HIS A 536 -7.53 18.30 15.66
CA HIS A 536 -7.77 16.96 15.13
C HIS A 536 -8.33 15.98 16.19
N THR A 537 -9.22 16.47 17.06
CA THR A 537 -9.80 15.68 18.17
C THR A 537 -11.27 15.34 18.00
N ALA A 538 -12.00 16.12 17.21
CA ALA A 538 -13.41 15.96 16.88
C ALA A 538 -13.75 16.79 15.63
N ASP A 539 -14.98 16.71 15.15
CA ASP A 539 -15.53 17.64 14.16
C ASP A 539 -15.64 19.06 14.73
N ILE A 540 -15.63 20.07 13.84
CA ILE A 540 -15.87 21.46 14.22
C ILE A 540 -17.34 21.72 14.61
N ASP A 541 -18.28 20.99 14.00
CA ASP A 541 -19.68 20.96 14.37
C ASP A 541 -19.91 19.85 15.41
N PRO A 542 -20.19 20.18 16.69
CA PRO A 542 -20.38 19.18 17.74
C PRO A 542 -21.60 18.28 17.53
N ALA A 543 -22.53 18.63 16.61
CA ALA A 543 -23.63 17.75 16.24
C ALA A 543 -23.17 16.56 15.37
N LYS A 544 -22.01 16.68 14.71
CA LYS A 544 -21.41 15.65 13.86
C LYS A 544 -20.43 14.80 14.67
N ARG A 545 -20.97 13.77 15.31
CA ARG A 545 -20.19 12.89 16.18
C ARG A 545 -19.51 11.80 15.35
N TRP A 546 -18.17 11.73 15.39
CA TRP A 546 -17.44 10.54 14.90
C TRP A 546 -17.91 9.29 15.65
N ASP A 547 -17.95 8.11 15.02
CA ASP A 547 -18.64 6.92 15.58
C ASP A 547 -20.13 7.20 15.90
N GLY A 548 -20.73 8.09 15.12
CA GLY A 548 -22.09 8.55 15.28
C GLY A 548 -23.13 7.62 14.66
N GLN A 549 -22.73 6.87 13.64
CA GLN A 549 -23.61 6.18 12.70
C GLN A 549 -23.31 4.68 12.62
N TYR A 550 -24.18 3.92 11.95
CA TYR A 550 -23.90 2.52 11.64
C TYR A 550 -22.82 2.42 10.54
N ALA A 551 -22.46 1.19 10.16
CA ALA A 551 -21.42 0.97 9.16
C ALA A 551 -21.73 1.66 7.81
N SER A 552 -20.70 2.09 7.08
CA SER A 552 -20.87 2.70 5.76
C SER A 552 -21.54 1.74 4.80
N LEU A 553 -21.00 0.52 4.68
CA LEU A 553 -21.57 -0.60 3.95
C LEU A 553 -21.97 -1.71 4.93
N TRP A 554 -23.25 -2.05 4.97
CA TRP A 554 -23.74 -3.20 5.73
C TRP A 554 -24.33 -4.27 4.81
N VAL A 555 -23.62 -5.40 4.68
CA VAL A 555 -24.13 -6.61 4.01
C VAL A 555 -24.77 -7.53 5.04
N THR A 556 -26.04 -7.88 4.86
CA THR A 556 -26.77 -8.70 5.84
C THR A 556 -27.93 -9.49 5.25
N ASP A 557 -28.60 -10.27 6.09
CA ASP A 557 -29.84 -11.01 5.78
C ASP A 557 -29.73 -11.85 4.49
N GLY A 558 -28.64 -12.62 4.37
CA GLY A 558 -28.34 -13.41 3.19
C GLY A 558 -27.76 -12.65 2.00
N GLY A 559 -27.29 -11.41 2.20
CA GLY A 559 -26.58 -10.64 1.18
C GLY A 559 -25.21 -11.23 0.80
N GLY A 560 -24.78 -11.00 -0.44
CA GLY A 560 -23.47 -11.41 -0.98
C GLY A 560 -23.21 -10.74 -2.32
N GLY A 561 -22.39 -11.36 -3.17
CA GLY A 561 -22.01 -10.82 -4.48
C GLY A 561 -20.58 -10.31 -4.55
N THR A 562 -20.30 -9.49 -5.55
CA THR A 562 -18.95 -8.94 -5.80
C THR A 562 -18.86 -7.48 -5.38
N PHE A 563 -17.78 -7.13 -4.70
CA PHE A 563 -17.45 -5.78 -4.25
C PHE A 563 -16.06 -5.44 -4.78
N ASN A 564 -15.95 -4.48 -5.69
CA ASN A 564 -14.72 -4.17 -6.42
C ASN A 564 -14.39 -2.68 -6.31
N GLY A 565 -13.15 -2.36 -5.95
CA GLY A 565 -12.70 -0.96 -5.89
C GLY A 565 -13.58 -0.09 -5.00
N VAL A 566 -13.97 -0.63 -3.84
CA VAL A 566 -14.81 0.07 -2.85
C VAL A 566 -13.89 0.78 -1.86
N TRP A 567 -14.12 2.08 -1.65
CA TRP A 567 -13.38 2.88 -0.66
C TRP A 567 -14.34 3.48 0.37
N THR A 568 -14.03 3.32 1.65
CA THR A 568 -14.94 3.75 2.73
C THR A 568 -14.32 4.72 3.75
N PRO A 569 -13.81 5.91 3.39
CA PRO A 569 -13.22 6.82 4.37
C PRO A 569 -14.30 7.67 5.07
N ASP A 570 -15.16 7.08 5.89
CA ASP A 570 -16.26 7.77 6.59
C ASP A 570 -16.07 7.75 8.12
N THR A 571 -15.49 8.83 8.64
CA THR A 571 -15.18 9.01 10.06
C THR A 571 -16.42 8.98 10.98
N TYR A 572 -17.63 9.17 10.45
CA TYR A 572 -18.86 9.11 11.25
C TYR A 572 -19.41 7.71 11.42
N ALA A 573 -19.07 6.78 10.53
CA ALA A 573 -19.51 5.40 10.61
C ALA A 573 -18.71 4.62 11.66
N ALA A 574 -19.39 3.69 12.34
CA ALA A 574 -18.74 2.81 13.31
C ALA A 574 -17.72 1.85 12.66
N ALA A 575 -17.95 1.47 11.40
CA ALA A 575 -17.09 0.60 10.60
C ALA A 575 -17.29 0.85 9.11
N GLY A 576 -16.30 0.50 8.28
CA GLY A 576 -16.39 0.65 6.83
C GLY A 576 -17.28 -0.41 6.21
N LEU A 577 -16.86 -1.67 6.35
CA LEU A 577 -17.62 -2.83 5.92
C LEU A 577 -18.08 -3.64 7.14
N HIS A 578 -19.39 -3.87 7.25
CA HIS A 578 -19.95 -4.85 8.16
C HIS A 578 -20.68 -5.93 7.35
N VAL A 579 -20.23 -7.18 7.42
CA VAL A 579 -20.92 -8.34 6.85
C VAL A 579 -21.46 -9.17 8.00
N SER A 580 -22.75 -9.53 7.94
CA SER A 580 -23.37 -10.29 9.02
C SER A 580 -24.42 -11.28 8.53
N ASN A 581 -24.61 -12.37 9.27
CA ASN A 581 -25.74 -13.30 9.09
C ASN A 581 -25.94 -13.74 7.63
N THR A 582 -24.87 -14.17 6.98
CA THR A 582 -24.93 -14.58 5.57
C THR A 582 -24.02 -15.77 5.28
N SER A 583 -24.49 -16.58 4.35
CA SER A 583 -23.73 -17.65 3.72
C SER A 583 -23.70 -17.56 2.22
N THR A 584 -24.30 -16.50 1.68
CA THR A 584 -24.23 -16.21 0.26
C THR A 584 -22.79 -15.86 -0.05
N PRO A 585 -22.20 -16.46 -1.10
CA PRO A 585 -20.81 -16.17 -1.45
C PRO A 585 -20.59 -14.67 -1.67
N GLY A 586 -19.46 -14.19 -1.15
CA GLY A 586 -19.01 -12.80 -1.29
C GLY A 586 -17.56 -12.74 -1.77
N TYR A 587 -17.30 -11.87 -2.72
CA TYR A 587 -15.98 -11.64 -3.29
C TYR A 587 -15.63 -10.16 -3.18
N VAL A 588 -14.55 -9.85 -2.48
CA VAL A 588 -14.06 -8.49 -2.30
C VAL A 588 -12.71 -8.36 -2.99
N TYR A 589 -12.58 -7.39 -3.89
CA TYR A 589 -11.37 -7.10 -4.65
C TYR A 589 -10.97 -5.64 -4.45
N GLN A 590 -9.71 -5.41 -4.06
CA GLN A 590 -9.12 -4.07 -3.93
C GLN A 590 -10.00 -3.10 -3.13
N MET A 591 -10.45 -3.54 -1.94
CA MET A 591 -11.19 -2.69 -1.02
C MET A 591 -10.23 -1.92 -0.13
N SER A 592 -10.56 -0.67 0.11
CA SER A 592 -9.90 0.19 1.09
C SER A 592 -10.93 0.62 2.13
N ALA A 593 -10.81 0.11 3.35
CA ALA A 593 -11.66 0.48 4.49
C ALA A 593 -10.83 1.29 5.48
N GLU A 594 -11.14 2.58 5.61
CA GLU A 594 -10.24 3.51 6.28
C GLU A 594 -10.97 4.47 7.23
N HIS A 595 -10.30 4.84 8.31
CA HIS A 595 -10.61 5.98 9.17
C HIS A 595 -11.89 5.83 10.00
N HIS A 596 -12.31 4.61 10.34
CA HIS A 596 -13.39 4.39 11.28
C HIS A 596 -12.87 4.40 12.71
N ARG A 597 -13.79 4.34 13.69
CA ARG A 597 -13.47 4.46 15.12
C ARG A 597 -13.45 3.14 15.89
N ARG A 598 -14.08 2.08 15.38
CA ARG A 598 -14.17 0.78 16.07
C ARG A 598 -13.46 -0.33 15.33
N ALA A 599 -13.85 -0.54 14.07
CA ALA A 599 -13.22 -1.53 13.20
C ALA A 599 -13.32 -1.07 11.75
N GLU A 600 -12.33 -1.40 10.93
CA GLU A 600 -12.39 -1.10 9.50
C GLU A 600 -13.31 -2.10 8.77
N ILE A 601 -13.14 -3.40 9.07
CA ILE A 601 -14.00 -4.49 8.55
C ILE A 601 -14.47 -5.40 9.70
N VAL A 602 -15.79 -5.62 9.77
CA VAL A 602 -16.44 -6.52 10.73
C VAL A 602 -17.14 -7.66 10.00
N LEU A 603 -16.86 -8.90 10.38
CA LEU A 603 -17.57 -10.10 9.91
C LEU A 603 -18.21 -10.81 11.10
N ASP A 604 -19.53 -11.02 11.08
CA ASP A 604 -20.26 -11.69 12.18
C ASP A 604 -21.26 -12.74 11.70
N GLY A 605 -20.98 -14.03 11.95
CA GLY A 605 -21.82 -15.12 11.46
C GLY A 605 -21.77 -15.28 9.93
N VAL A 606 -20.57 -15.14 9.35
CA VAL A 606 -20.31 -15.13 7.91
C VAL A 606 -19.65 -16.43 7.46
N ARG A 607 -19.98 -16.89 6.24
CA ARG A 607 -19.30 -17.99 5.56
C ARG A 607 -19.27 -17.86 4.04
N ASN A 608 -18.26 -18.48 3.41
CA ASN A 608 -18.02 -18.50 1.96
C ASN A 608 -17.57 -17.14 1.39
N TRP A 609 -16.74 -16.39 2.13
CA TRP A 609 -16.28 -15.06 1.73
C TRP A 609 -14.78 -15.04 1.42
N GLN A 610 -14.40 -14.24 0.42
CA GLN A 610 -13.02 -14.09 0.01
C GLN A 610 -12.70 -12.61 -0.15
N PHE A 611 -11.62 -12.18 0.50
CA PHE A 611 -11.07 -10.84 0.43
C PHE A 611 -9.71 -10.93 -0.22
N LEU A 612 -9.57 -10.40 -1.43
CA LEU A 612 -8.29 -10.34 -2.14
C LEU A 612 -7.86 -8.88 -2.24
N ALA A 613 -6.68 -8.57 -1.70
CA ALA A 613 -6.18 -7.22 -1.49
C ALA A 613 -7.14 -6.31 -0.67
N PRO A 614 -7.62 -6.75 0.52
CA PRO A 614 -8.19 -5.79 1.47
C PRO A 614 -7.07 -4.94 2.06
N GLN A 615 -7.25 -3.63 2.00
CA GLN A 615 -6.42 -2.65 2.68
C GLN A 615 -7.24 -1.95 3.75
N THR A 616 -6.61 -1.70 4.90
CA THR A 616 -7.20 -0.92 5.99
C THR A 616 -6.25 0.17 6.47
N GLU A 617 -6.80 1.32 6.89
CA GLU A 617 -6.02 2.43 7.45
C GLU A 617 -6.66 3.02 8.71
N GLU A 618 -5.91 3.06 9.82
CA GLU A 618 -6.31 3.79 11.02
C GLU A 618 -5.61 5.15 11.11
N GLU A 619 -6.41 6.21 11.16
CA GLU A 619 -5.95 7.59 11.24
C GLU A 619 -5.68 8.04 12.70
N ALA A 620 -4.74 8.98 12.87
CA ALA A 620 -4.21 9.40 14.16
C ALA A 620 -5.22 10.17 15.04
N GLY A 621 -6.20 10.85 14.45
CA GLY A 621 -7.21 11.60 15.19
C GLY A 621 -8.36 10.70 15.66
N GLU A 622 -9.04 10.10 14.68
CA GLU A 622 -10.30 9.40 14.83
C GLU A 622 -10.15 7.92 15.17
N SER A 623 -9.12 7.23 14.68
CA SER A 623 -9.07 5.75 14.65
C SER A 623 -8.10 5.13 15.64
N ARG A 624 -7.69 5.85 16.70
CA ARG A 624 -6.62 5.40 17.62
C ARG A 624 -6.82 4.00 18.20
N ALA A 625 -8.06 3.64 18.51
CA ALA A 625 -8.46 2.35 19.10
C ALA A 625 -9.10 1.38 18.09
N THR A 626 -9.09 1.71 16.80
CA THR A 626 -9.69 0.90 15.75
C THR A 626 -8.88 -0.38 15.52
N VAL A 627 -9.57 -1.46 15.17
CA VAL A 627 -8.96 -2.69 14.67
C VAL A 627 -9.18 -2.81 13.16
N ALA A 628 -8.17 -3.27 12.42
CA ALA A 628 -8.29 -3.49 10.98
C ALA A 628 -9.41 -4.49 10.68
N LEU A 629 -9.35 -5.67 11.29
CA LEU A 629 -10.34 -6.73 11.09
C LEU A 629 -10.89 -7.25 12.43
N GLU A 630 -12.21 -7.41 12.47
CA GLU A 630 -12.90 -8.08 13.57
C GLU A 630 -13.78 -9.21 13.03
N VAL A 631 -13.45 -10.46 13.36
CA VAL A 631 -14.12 -11.65 12.83
C VAL A 631 -14.74 -12.46 13.96
N ARG A 632 -16.07 -12.53 13.95
CA ARG A 632 -16.90 -13.09 14.99
C ARG A 632 -17.72 -14.25 14.43
N ASN A 633 -17.76 -15.38 15.14
CA ASN A 633 -18.66 -16.50 14.87
C ASN A 633 -18.65 -16.98 13.40
N SER A 634 -17.53 -16.86 12.70
CA SER A 634 -17.45 -17.00 11.25
C SER A 634 -16.51 -18.13 10.84
N ARG A 635 -16.67 -18.64 9.61
CA ARG A 635 -15.87 -19.74 9.06
C ARG A 635 -15.87 -19.79 7.54
N ASP A 636 -14.91 -20.50 6.95
CA ASP A 636 -14.69 -20.56 5.50
C ASP A 636 -14.53 -19.17 4.90
N ILE A 637 -13.49 -18.47 5.37
CA ILE A 637 -13.11 -17.14 4.91
C ILE A 637 -11.65 -17.17 4.47
N LEU A 638 -11.37 -16.57 3.33
CA LEU A 638 -10.02 -16.32 2.83
C LEU A 638 -9.73 -14.82 2.89
N PHE A 639 -8.65 -14.45 3.55
CA PHE A 639 -7.97 -13.17 3.36
C PHE A 639 -6.66 -13.44 2.61
N ALA A 640 -6.52 -12.85 1.43
CA ALA A 640 -5.31 -12.95 0.62
C ALA A 640 -4.76 -11.56 0.32
N ASN A 641 -3.45 -11.36 0.50
CA ASN A 641 -2.80 -10.05 0.41
C ASN A 641 -3.48 -9.04 1.34
N LEU A 642 -3.58 -9.34 2.64
CA LEU A 642 -4.08 -8.37 3.62
C LEU A 642 -3.01 -7.33 3.92
N HIS A 643 -3.36 -6.05 3.80
CA HIS A 643 -2.52 -4.93 4.22
C HIS A 643 -3.25 -4.14 5.30
N ALA A 644 -2.82 -4.32 6.55
CA ALA A 644 -3.35 -3.57 7.69
C ALA A 644 -2.36 -2.49 8.12
N TYR A 645 -2.69 -1.23 7.83
CA TYR A 645 -1.80 -0.09 8.02
C TYR A 645 -2.31 0.86 9.10
N ARG A 646 -1.43 1.25 10.03
CA ARG A 646 -1.66 2.38 10.94
C ARG A 646 -0.86 3.57 10.48
N VAL A 647 -1.46 4.77 10.44
CA VAL A 647 -0.72 5.94 9.96
C VAL A 647 0.58 6.18 10.74
N THR A 648 1.64 6.62 10.05
CA THR A 648 2.97 6.85 10.67
C THR A 648 2.96 7.81 11.88
N ARG A 649 1.89 8.60 11.99
CA ARG A 649 1.63 9.61 13.03
C ARG A 649 0.64 9.13 14.11
N SER A 650 0.35 7.83 14.18
CA SER A 650 -0.40 7.26 15.30
C SER A 650 0.22 7.66 16.63
N LEU A 651 -0.61 7.76 17.67
CA LEU A 651 -0.22 8.27 18.97
C LEU A 651 -0.36 7.25 20.09
N GLU A 652 -0.98 6.09 19.83
CA GLU A 652 -1.42 5.15 20.84
C GLU A 652 -1.07 3.71 20.46
N PRO A 653 -0.53 2.90 21.40
CA PRO A 653 -0.35 1.47 21.19
C PRO A 653 -1.68 0.79 20.83
N ALA A 654 -1.65 -0.14 19.87
CA ALA A 654 -2.81 -0.98 19.56
C ALA A 654 -2.42 -2.44 19.62
N ARG A 655 -3.24 -3.24 20.30
CA ARG A 655 -2.92 -4.62 20.62
C ARG A 655 -2.83 -5.52 19.38
N ALA A 656 -3.69 -5.35 18.39
CA ALA A 656 -3.74 -6.24 17.23
C ALA A 656 -4.41 -5.62 16.00
N ALA A 657 -3.92 -5.99 14.81
CA ALA A 657 -4.60 -5.67 13.55
C ALA A 657 -5.90 -6.48 13.40
N VAL A 658 -5.84 -7.78 13.68
CA VAL A 658 -6.98 -8.69 13.55
C VAL A 658 -7.40 -9.23 14.91
N THR A 659 -8.69 -9.21 15.19
CA THR A 659 -9.28 -9.86 16.37
C THR A 659 -10.28 -10.94 15.97
N LEU A 660 -10.14 -12.12 16.57
CA LEU A 660 -10.99 -13.28 16.29
C LEU A 660 -11.80 -13.68 17.54
N TYR A 661 -13.10 -13.91 17.35
CA TYR A 661 -14.03 -14.36 18.37
C TYR A 661 -14.83 -15.55 17.84
N GLY A 662 -14.73 -16.73 18.46
CA GLY A 662 -15.52 -17.91 18.11
C GLY A 662 -15.42 -18.34 16.64
N SER A 663 -14.33 -17.98 15.96
CA SER A 663 -14.13 -18.23 14.53
C SER A 663 -13.10 -19.34 14.29
N THR A 664 -13.28 -20.09 13.21
CA THR A 664 -12.45 -21.24 12.78
C THR A 664 -12.51 -21.34 11.25
N ASP A 665 -11.59 -22.06 10.62
CA ASP A 665 -11.49 -22.14 9.15
C ASP A 665 -11.35 -20.74 8.50
N ILE A 666 -10.49 -19.91 9.11
CA ILE A 666 -10.07 -18.62 8.56
C ILE A 666 -8.67 -18.80 7.99
N ARG A 667 -8.52 -18.53 6.70
CA ARG A 667 -7.29 -18.72 5.96
C ARG A 667 -6.68 -17.35 5.66
N PHE A 668 -5.49 -17.12 6.19
CA PHE A 668 -4.69 -15.94 5.87
C PHE A 668 -3.59 -16.34 4.90
N ARG A 669 -3.52 -15.63 3.79
CA ARG A 669 -2.49 -15.76 2.77
C ARG A 669 -1.89 -14.38 2.54
N ASN A 670 -0.59 -14.28 2.63
CA ASN A 670 0.16 -13.04 2.47
C ASN A 670 -0.39 -11.88 3.35
N VAL A 671 0.14 -11.77 4.57
CA VAL A 671 -0.27 -10.74 5.54
C VAL A 671 0.88 -9.75 5.72
N HIS A 672 0.55 -8.47 5.57
CA HIS A 672 1.41 -7.32 5.80
C HIS A 672 0.75 -6.42 6.84
N VAL A 673 1.45 -6.17 7.95
CA VAL A 673 0.99 -5.28 9.02
C VAL A 673 2.06 -4.26 9.31
N ASN A 674 1.79 -3.00 8.99
CA ASN A 674 2.82 -1.97 8.99
C ASN A 674 2.31 -0.63 9.54
N ALA A 675 3.26 0.27 9.80
CA ALA A 675 2.97 1.64 10.18
C ALA A 675 4.03 2.61 9.66
N GLU A 676 4.54 2.30 8.47
CA GLU A 676 5.56 3.04 7.76
C GLU A 676 5.03 3.50 6.41
N SER A 677 5.36 4.72 6.03
CA SER A 677 4.95 5.31 4.76
C SER A 677 5.87 6.46 4.37
N GLY A 678 6.28 6.46 3.11
CA GLY A 678 7.07 7.51 2.51
C GLY A 678 6.32 8.84 2.45
N PHE A 679 7.06 9.91 2.24
CA PHE A 679 6.54 11.13 1.62
C PHE A 679 7.67 11.90 0.95
N SER A 680 7.32 12.71 -0.04
CA SER A 680 8.24 13.60 -0.75
C SER A 680 7.96 15.06 -0.36
N THR A 681 8.99 15.83 -0.02
CA THR A 681 8.83 17.25 0.35
C THR A 681 10.10 18.07 0.05
N CYS A 682 9.95 19.39 0.11
CA CYS A 682 11.04 20.36 0.07
C CYS A 682 10.97 21.24 1.33
N ASP A 683 12.11 21.46 1.96
CA ASP A 683 12.28 22.37 3.09
C ASP A 683 13.54 23.23 2.92
N ALA A 684 13.96 23.96 3.96
CA ALA A 684 15.16 24.79 3.94
C ALA A 684 16.47 24.02 3.67
N ASN A 685 16.48 22.70 3.85
CA ASN A 685 17.58 21.79 3.59
C ASN A 685 17.46 21.07 2.22
N GLY A 686 16.54 21.52 1.37
CA GLY A 686 16.35 21.01 0.00
C GLY A 686 15.23 19.96 -0.12
N CYS A 687 15.10 19.41 -1.32
CA CYS A 687 14.05 18.46 -1.66
C CYS A 687 14.50 17.00 -1.51
N GLY A 688 13.58 16.11 -1.20
CA GLY A 688 13.81 14.67 -1.25
C GLY A 688 12.62 13.87 -0.74
N THR A 689 12.86 12.58 -0.49
CA THR A 689 11.90 11.64 0.09
C THR A 689 12.44 11.10 1.40
N TYR A 690 11.53 10.75 2.30
CA TYR A 690 11.85 10.08 3.56
C TYR A 690 10.78 9.06 3.89
N LEU A 691 11.22 7.87 4.32
CA LEU A 691 10.34 6.84 4.84
C LEU A 691 10.11 7.10 6.32
N ARG A 692 8.90 7.53 6.68
CA ARG A 692 8.52 7.80 8.07
C ARG A 692 8.13 6.49 8.74
N ALA A 693 8.52 6.28 9.99
CA ALA A 693 8.06 5.14 10.78
C ALA A 693 7.30 5.57 12.05
N SER A 694 6.25 4.82 12.38
CA SER A 694 5.51 4.98 13.63
C SER A 694 6.22 4.28 14.80
N LYS A 695 6.01 4.83 16.00
CA LYS A 695 6.30 4.14 17.27
C LYS A 695 5.19 3.20 17.70
N TYR A 696 4.05 3.27 17.04
CA TYR A 696 2.84 2.57 17.45
C TYR A 696 2.24 1.77 16.28
N PRO A 697 3.02 0.88 15.62
CA PRO A 697 2.39 -0.16 14.81
C PRO A 697 1.52 -1.06 15.69
N TYR A 698 0.66 -1.87 15.07
CA TYR A 698 -0.07 -2.93 15.78
C TYR A 698 0.89 -3.86 16.50
N GLU A 699 0.73 -4.11 17.80
CA GLU A 699 1.61 -5.01 18.55
C GLU A 699 1.58 -6.43 17.98
N ASN A 700 0.42 -6.93 17.55
CA ASN A 700 0.28 -8.28 17.00
C ASN A 700 -0.45 -8.23 15.66
N ALA A 701 -0.15 -9.16 14.76
CA ALA A 701 -0.95 -9.29 13.55
C ALA A 701 -2.36 -9.80 13.89
N ILE A 702 -2.45 -10.81 14.77
CA ILE A 702 -3.73 -11.44 15.12
C ILE A 702 -3.79 -11.72 16.61
N VAL A 703 -4.95 -11.47 17.21
CA VAL A 703 -5.32 -11.98 18.53
C VAL A 703 -6.60 -12.81 18.39
N ASP A 704 -6.52 -14.07 18.79
CA ASP A 704 -7.70 -14.89 19.02
C ASP A 704 -8.12 -14.74 20.48
N VAL A 705 -9.17 -13.96 20.69
CA VAL A 705 -9.69 -13.63 22.01
C VAL A 705 -10.37 -14.84 22.65
N THR A 706 -10.98 -15.72 21.85
CA THR A 706 -11.68 -16.90 22.35
C THR A 706 -10.71 -17.95 22.87
N ARG A 707 -9.58 -18.14 22.19
CA ARG A 707 -8.58 -19.14 22.57
C ARG A 707 -7.43 -18.57 23.41
N GLY A 708 -7.34 -17.24 23.54
CA GLY A 708 -6.29 -16.57 24.31
C GLY A 708 -4.91 -16.69 23.68
N THR A 709 -4.84 -16.74 22.35
CA THR A 709 -3.59 -16.92 21.59
C THR A 709 -3.31 -15.73 20.67
N GLU A 710 -2.04 -15.41 20.47
CA GLU A 710 -1.60 -14.25 19.68
C GLU A 710 -0.65 -14.68 18.56
N MET A 711 -0.75 -14.02 17.40
CA MET A 711 0.23 -14.10 16.32
C MET A 711 1.05 -12.82 16.28
N ARG A 712 2.33 -12.95 16.63
CA ARG A 712 3.25 -11.82 16.74
C ARG A 712 3.89 -11.42 15.40
N GLU A 713 4.11 -12.37 14.52
CA GLU A 713 4.69 -12.10 13.20
C GLU A 713 3.77 -11.15 12.44
N ARG A 714 4.28 -9.96 12.05
CA ARG A 714 3.55 -8.95 11.26
C ARG A 714 3.56 -9.26 9.76
N GLU A 715 4.54 -10.06 9.34
CA GLU A 715 4.75 -10.50 7.97
C GLU A 715 4.66 -12.03 7.90
N PHE A 716 3.72 -12.59 7.14
CA PHE A 716 3.71 -14.03 6.88
C PHE A 716 2.87 -14.45 5.67
N ALA A 717 3.32 -15.50 4.96
CA ALA A 717 2.66 -15.99 3.76
C ALA A 717 1.47 -16.93 4.04
N VAL A 718 1.51 -17.72 5.11
CA VAL A 718 0.48 -18.75 5.36
C VAL A 718 0.17 -18.90 6.85
N LEU A 719 -1.12 -18.78 7.18
CA LEU A 719 -1.70 -19.22 8.45
C LEU A 719 -3.13 -19.72 8.22
N ASP A 720 -3.44 -20.89 8.79
CA ASP A 720 -4.81 -21.41 8.87
C ASP A 720 -5.25 -21.43 10.34
N VAL A 721 -6.29 -20.66 10.66
CA VAL A 721 -6.89 -20.65 12.00
C VAL A 721 -7.92 -21.77 12.07
N THR A 722 -7.63 -22.80 12.87
CA THR A 722 -8.47 -23.99 13.02
C THR A 722 -8.74 -24.27 14.51
N ASP A 723 -9.60 -25.24 14.80
CA ASP A 723 -9.82 -25.74 16.17
C ASP A 723 -8.69 -26.64 16.69
N THR A 724 -7.67 -26.90 15.87
CA THR A 724 -6.53 -27.73 16.26
C THR A 724 -5.72 -26.98 17.33
N PRO A 725 -5.42 -27.60 18.48
CA PRO A 725 -4.56 -26.99 19.49
C PRO A 725 -3.22 -26.59 18.92
N ALA A 726 -2.72 -25.42 19.32
CA ALA A 726 -1.38 -25.01 18.95
C ALA A 726 -0.33 -26.00 19.48
N PRO A 727 0.74 -26.28 18.72
CA PRO A 727 1.91 -26.99 19.24
C PRO A 727 2.46 -26.31 20.50
N ALA A 728 3.07 -27.09 21.39
CA ALA A 728 3.75 -26.54 22.56
C ALA A 728 4.85 -25.55 22.12
N ALA A 729 4.90 -24.39 22.75
CA ALA A 729 5.96 -23.41 22.51
C ALA A 729 7.33 -23.99 22.90
N PRO A 730 8.42 -23.64 22.17
CA PRO A 730 9.77 -23.96 22.60
C PRO A 730 10.07 -23.41 23.99
N ALA A 731 10.90 -24.11 24.77
CA ALA A 731 11.36 -23.59 26.05
C ALA A 731 12.19 -22.30 25.84
N PRO A 732 11.89 -21.21 26.55
CA PRO A 732 12.66 -19.97 26.43
C PRO A 732 14.07 -20.16 27.02
N LEU A 733 15.06 -19.45 26.46
CA LEU A 733 16.45 -19.51 26.93
C LEU A 733 16.64 -18.95 28.34
N ALA A 734 15.78 -18.03 28.76
CA ALA A 734 15.81 -17.42 30.09
C ALA A 734 14.40 -17.05 30.55
N PRO A 735 14.12 -17.10 31.87
CA PRO A 735 12.90 -16.56 32.42
C PRO A 735 12.92 -15.02 32.38
N VAL A 736 11.73 -14.44 32.26
CA VAL A 736 11.52 -12.99 32.26
C VAL A 736 10.78 -12.59 33.53
N LYS A 737 11.23 -11.51 34.17
CA LYS A 737 10.64 -10.95 35.38
C LYS A 737 10.05 -9.55 35.10
N PRO A 738 8.74 -9.33 35.32
CA PRO A 738 8.19 -7.97 35.32
C PRO A 738 8.75 -7.19 36.52
N VAL A 739 9.16 -5.93 36.30
CA VAL A 739 9.74 -5.09 37.37
C VAL A 739 8.98 -3.79 37.61
N ALA A 740 8.24 -3.28 36.62
CA ALA A 740 7.33 -2.14 36.74
C ALA A 740 6.33 -2.15 35.57
N ASP A 741 5.12 -1.63 35.80
CA ASP A 741 4.05 -1.51 34.81
C ASP A 741 3.27 -0.20 34.99
N GLY A 742 2.18 -0.03 34.22
CA GLY A 742 1.30 1.14 34.30
C GLY A 742 1.74 2.33 33.44
N PHE A 743 2.64 2.09 32.49
CA PHE A 743 3.14 3.11 31.57
C PHE A 743 2.26 3.25 30.33
N TYR A 744 2.34 4.42 29.69
CA TYR A 744 1.66 4.60 28.41
C TYR A 744 2.45 3.95 27.26
N SER A 745 3.72 4.33 27.12
CA SER A 745 4.63 3.73 26.14
C SER A 745 6.08 3.97 26.51
N LEU A 746 6.81 2.92 26.92
CA LEU A 746 8.24 3.05 27.19
C LEU A 746 9.08 3.05 25.92
N GLY A 747 10.23 3.72 25.98
CA GLY A 747 11.26 3.65 24.95
C GLY A 747 12.44 4.56 25.24
N GLY A 748 13.37 4.62 24.30
CA GLY A 748 14.46 5.59 24.29
C GLY A 748 15.36 5.56 25.52
N GLY A 749 15.60 4.39 26.10
CA GLY A 749 16.41 4.23 27.30
C GLY A 749 17.92 4.20 27.09
N ALA A 750 18.63 4.42 28.19
CA ALA A 750 20.08 4.36 28.32
C ALA A 750 20.48 3.78 29.69
N VAL A 751 21.68 3.22 29.80
CA VAL A 751 22.19 2.61 31.04
C VAL A 751 23.49 3.28 31.46
N ASP A 752 23.58 3.72 32.72
CA ASP A 752 24.78 4.34 33.26
C ASP A 752 25.90 3.32 33.61
N ALA A 753 27.06 3.82 34.02
CA ALA A 753 28.20 2.98 34.39
C ALA A 753 27.96 2.11 35.65
N ALA A 754 26.96 2.44 36.48
CA ALA A 754 26.56 1.65 37.64
C ALA A 754 25.48 0.60 37.28
N GLY A 755 25.01 0.57 36.03
CA GLY A 755 23.99 -0.34 35.54
C GLY A 755 22.55 0.11 35.80
N LYS A 756 22.34 1.37 36.22
CA LYS A 756 21.01 1.96 36.37
C LYS A 756 20.43 2.30 35.00
N LEU A 757 19.19 1.88 34.78
CA LEU A 757 18.43 2.17 33.57
C LEU A 757 17.76 3.53 33.69
N TYR A 758 17.79 4.31 32.61
CA TYR A 758 16.98 5.50 32.39
C TYR A 758 16.13 5.30 31.14
N PHE A 759 14.89 5.75 31.10
CA PHE A 759 14.00 5.57 29.94
C PHE A 759 12.88 6.60 29.90
N VAL A 760 12.25 6.75 28.74
CA VAL A 760 11.21 7.74 28.49
C VAL A 760 9.84 7.08 28.51
N ASP A 761 8.88 7.70 29.21
CA ASP A 761 7.44 7.55 28.94
C ASP A 761 6.96 8.78 28.17
N ARG A 762 6.80 8.61 26.85
CA ARG A 762 6.74 9.72 25.89
C ARG A 762 5.49 10.57 26.06
N GLN A 763 4.33 9.94 26.24
CA GLN A 763 3.04 10.63 26.31
C GLN A 763 2.98 11.60 27.49
N PHE A 764 3.62 11.23 28.60
CA PHE A 764 3.70 12.07 29.80
C PHE A 764 4.96 12.93 29.85
N GLN A 765 5.85 12.82 28.86
CA GLN A 765 7.14 13.51 28.79
C GLN A 765 8.01 13.28 30.04
N ARG A 766 7.99 12.05 30.56
CA ARG A 766 8.72 11.68 31.78
C ARG A 766 9.96 10.88 31.46
N ILE A 767 11.06 11.20 32.13
CA ILE A 767 12.26 10.38 32.19
C ILE A 767 12.23 9.63 33.53
N HIS A 768 12.17 8.32 33.45
CA HIS A 768 12.22 7.41 34.58
C HIS A 768 13.63 6.88 34.79
N GLY A 769 13.90 6.39 36.01
CA GLY A 769 15.09 5.66 36.38
C GLY A 769 14.74 4.37 37.11
N TRP A 770 15.51 3.31 36.91
CA TRP A 770 15.31 2.03 37.59
C TRP A 770 16.64 1.35 37.93
N SER A 771 16.76 0.88 39.17
CA SER A 771 17.80 -0.06 39.61
C SER A 771 17.23 -0.99 40.69
N GLU A 772 17.85 -2.14 40.94
CA GLU A 772 17.43 -3.03 42.05
C GLU A 772 17.48 -2.33 43.41
N LYS A 773 18.41 -1.38 43.59
CA LYS A 773 18.62 -0.64 44.83
C LYS A 773 17.57 0.45 45.04
N ASP A 774 17.29 1.23 44.00
CA ASP A 774 16.47 2.45 44.12
C ASP A 774 15.00 2.19 43.79
N GLY A 775 14.67 1.09 43.11
CA GLY A 775 13.36 0.85 42.51
C GLY A 775 13.09 1.81 41.35
N LEU A 776 11.81 1.94 40.98
CA LEU A 776 11.36 2.89 39.96
C LEU A 776 11.32 4.32 40.53
N SER A 777 11.93 5.26 39.83
CA SER A 777 11.92 6.69 40.17
C SER A 777 11.56 7.56 38.96
N ILE A 778 10.99 8.74 39.20
CA ILE A 778 10.91 9.81 38.19
C ILE A 778 12.16 10.68 38.33
N VAL A 779 12.92 10.80 37.25
CA VAL A 779 14.16 11.59 37.19
C VAL A 779 13.84 13.00 36.69
N ALA A 780 13.05 13.13 35.63
CA ALA A 780 12.62 14.43 35.09
C ALA A 780 11.22 14.35 34.48
N ASP A 781 10.50 15.47 34.48
CA ASP A 781 9.13 15.61 33.97
C ASP A 781 8.88 16.98 33.30
N ALA A 782 9.95 17.70 32.94
CA ALA A 782 9.84 18.96 32.24
C ALA A 782 9.22 18.75 30.84
N PRO A 783 8.34 19.65 30.36
CA PRO A 783 7.60 19.49 29.11
C PRO A 783 8.47 19.80 27.88
N LEU A 784 9.51 19.00 27.68
CA LEU A 784 10.55 19.17 26.66
C LEU A 784 10.54 18.05 25.61
N ASP A 785 9.44 17.28 25.52
CA ASP A 785 9.20 16.25 24.51
C ASP A 785 10.38 15.29 24.28
N PRO A 786 10.90 14.61 25.34
CA PRO A 786 12.01 13.67 25.21
C PRO A 786 11.60 12.46 24.35
N VAL A 787 12.52 11.97 23.52
CA VAL A 787 12.30 10.83 22.62
C VAL A 787 13.31 9.72 22.88
N ASN A 788 14.60 10.01 22.83
CA ASN A 788 15.67 9.03 23.01
C ASN A 788 16.76 9.57 23.94
N LEU A 789 17.29 8.71 24.80
CA LEU A 789 18.35 9.01 25.76
C LEU A 789 19.66 8.33 25.35
N ALA A 790 20.75 9.00 25.66
CA ALA A 790 22.08 8.40 25.78
C ALA A 790 22.75 8.99 27.03
N ILE A 791 23.80 8.35 27.52
CA ILE A 791 24.48 8.78 28.75
C ILE A 791 25.97 8.87 28.54
N ASP A 792 26.54 9.98 28.99
CA ASP A 792 27.98 10.20 28.92
C ASP A 792 28.71 9.56 30.12
N ARG A 793 30.04 9.54 30.08
CA ARG A 793 30.87 8.86 31.09
C ARG A 793 30.75 9.50 32.47
N SER A 794 30.35 10.77 32.55
CA SER A 794 30.09 11.48 33.80
C SER A 794 28.74 11.10 34.44
N GLY A 795 27.87 10.40 33.71
CA GLY A 795 26.51 10.09 34.15
C GLY A 795 25.47 11.13 33.74
N THR A 796 25.85 12.12 32.92
CA THR A 796 24.92 13.13 32.40
C THR A 796 24.12 12.53 31.24
N LEU A 797 22.79 12.69 31.28
CA LEU A 797 21.92 12.25 30.19
C LEU A 797 21.98 13.26 29.04
N MET A 798 22.24 12.78 27.83
CA MET A 798 21.99 13.48 26.59
C MET A 798 20.62 13.05 26.06
N VAL A 799 19.74 14.01 25.87
CA VAL A 799 18.34 13.80 25.50
C VAL A 799 18.10 14.34 24.11
N LEU A 800 17.63 13.49 23.20
CA LEU A 800 17.06 13.88 21.93
C LEU A 800 15.56 14.16 22.12
N SER A 801 15.11 15.31 21.66
CA SER A 801 13.73 15.80 21.73
C SER A 801 13.19 16.14 20.35
N SER A 802 11.90 15.89 20.12
CA SER A 802 11.19 16.34 18.90
C SER A 802 10.82 17.82 18.91
N ALA A 803 11.11 18.56 20.00
CA ALA A 803 10.82 19.98 20.09
C ALA A 803 11.65 20.79 19.08
N GLY A 804 10.99 21.71 18.38
CA GLY A 804 11.58 22.61 17.40
C GLY A 804 11.54 22.09 15.95
N PRO A 805 11.92 22.91 14.96
CA PRO A 805 11.84 22.54 13.54
C PRO A 805 12.83 21.44 13.14
N ALA A 806 14.01 21.38 13.79
CA ALA A 806 15.05 20.38 13.51
C ALA A 806 15.24 19.38 14.67
N GLY A 807 14.28 19.29 15.59
CA GLY A 807 14.50 18.67 16.90
C GLY A 807 15.48 19.46 17.78
N THR A 808 15.63 19.03 19.03
CA THR A 808 16.55 19.64 19.99
C THR A 808 17.32 18.55 20.73
N VAL A 809 18.61 18.80 20.99
CA VAL A 809 19.41 17.96 21.88
C VAL A 809 19.80 18.78 23.10
N TYR A 810 19.62 18.22 24.30
CA TYR A 810 20.00 18.86 25.55
C TYR A 810 20.60 17.86 26.53
N ALA A 811 21.31 18.36 27.54
CA ALA A 811 21.85 17.58 28.63
C ALA A 811 21.10 17.87 29.94
N ILE A 812 20.93 16.83 30.75
CA ILE A 812 20.49 16.94 32.14
C ILE A 812 21.37 16.06 33.04
N ASP A 813 21.77 16.59 34.20
CA ASP A 813 22.30 15.79 35.29
C ASP A 813 21.11 15.12 36.00
N PRO A 814 21.03 13.78 36.11
CA PRO A 814 19.96 13.11 36.83
C PRO A 814 19.77 13.56 38.27
N ALA A 815 20.82 14.09 38.93
CA ALA A 815 20.74 14.64 40.27
C ALA A 815 20.22 16.09 40.30
N LYS A 816 20.23 16.80 39.16
CA LYS A 816 19.75 18.18 38.99
C LYS A 816 18.94 18.30 37.69
N PRO A 817 17.83 17.57 37.57
CA PRO A 817 17.08 17.43 36.31
C PRO A 817 16.49 18.74 35.77
N GLN A 818 16.39 19.79 36.60
CA GLN A 818 15.90 21.11 36.21
C GLN A 818 16.98 21.98 35.55
N ASP A 819 18.26 21.63 35.67
CA ASP A 819 19.39 22.37 35.10
C ASP A 819 19.60 21.96 33.63
N VAL A 820 18.60 22.21 32.79
CA VAL A 820 18.59 21.80 31.38
C VAL A 820 19.60 22.64 30.58
N ARG A 821 20.51 21.96 29.87
CA ARG A 821 21.51 22.60 29.01
C ARG A 821 21.34 22.17 27.55
N ALA A 822 20.87 23.07 26.69
CA ALA A 822 20.84 22.82 25.26
C ALA A 822 22.24 22.58 24.68
N ILE A 823 22.35 21.65 23.73
CA ILE A 823 23.58 21.29 23.03
C ILE A 823 23.42 21.71 21.57
N ALA A 824 24.23 22.67 21.13
CA ALA A 824 24.27 23.05 19.72
C ALA A 824 25.06 22.00 18.91
N PRO A 825 24.66 21.72 17.65
CA PRO A 825 25.44 20.85 16.79
C PRO A 825 26.75 21.55 16.39
N THR A 826 27.83 20.78 16.28
CA THR A 826 29.18 21.25 15.91
C THR A 826 29.71 20.43 14.72
N PRO A 827 30.65 20.95 13.92
CA PRO A 827 31.28 20.16 12.86
C PRO A 827 31.93 18.88 13.39
N VAL A 828 31.80 17.77 12.65
CA VAL A 828 32.38 16.48 13.03
C VAL A 828 33.90 16.56 13.20
N ALA A 829 34.39 16.19 14.38
CA ALA A 829 35.81 16.21 14.74
C ALA A 829 36.36 14.80 15.05
N ALA A 830 37.68 14.66 15.06
CA ALA A 830 38.31 13.43 15.57
C ALA A 830 38.30 13.48 17.11
N ARG A 831 37.65 12.52 17.76
CA ARG A 831 37.53 12.45 19.23
C ARG A 831 37.99 11.11 19.75
N THR A 832 39.23 11.05 20.22
CA THR A 832 39.81 9.82 20.75
C THR A 832 39.04 9.36 21.99
N GLY A 833 38.54 8.13 21.96
CA GLY A 833 37.88 7.51 23.12
C GLY A 833 36.42 7.93 23.35
N ALA A 834 35.84 8.78 22.49
CA ALA A 834 34.40 9.07 22.51
C ALA A 834 33.60 7.89 21.92
N ALA A 835 32.44 7.61 22.50
CA ALA A 835 31.45 6.71 21.92
C ALA A 835 30.54 7.49 20.95
N VAL A 836 30.05 6.82 19.92
CA VAL A 836 29.09 7.35 18.94
C VAL A 836 27.76 6.67 19.18
N THR A 837 26.71 7.46 19.37
CA THR A 837 25.32 7.04 19.48
C THR A 837 24.69 6.99 18.09
N LEU A 838 24.04 5.88 17.76
CA LEU A 838 23.40 5.63 16.46
C LEU A 838 21.96 5.13 16.65
N PRO A 839 21.06 5.34 15.68
CA PRO A 839 19.79 4.64 15.67
C PRO A 839 20.01 3.12 15.66
N GLY A 840 19.30 2.41 16.54
CA GLY A 840 19.34 0.94 16.60
C GLY A 840 18.52 0.27 15.49
N SER A 841 17.48 0.96 15.00
CA SER A 841 16.69 0.56 13.84
C SER A 841 16.49 1.74 12.89
N VAL A 842 16.46 1.46 11.59
CA VAL A 842 16.16 2.42 10.52
C VAL A 842 15.20 1.81 9.50
N TRP A 843 14.59 2.66 8.68
CA TRP A 843 13.74 2.24 7.56
C TRP A 843 14.23 2.93 6.30
N ASN A 844 14.49 2.16 5.25
CA ASN A 844 14.93 2.67 3.95
C ASN A 844 14.40 1.80 2.80
N ASN A 845 13.41 2.32 2.06
CA ASN A 845 12.73 1.58 0.98
C ASN A 845 12.53 2.35 -0.34
N GLY A 846 13.07 3.57 -0.44
CA GLY A 846 13.08 4.35 -1.68
C GLY A 846 11.76 4.93 -2.16
N GLU A 847 10.66 4.87 -1.39
CA GLU A 847 9.35 5.39 -1.79
C GLU A 847 9.42 6.81 -2.40
N PHE A 848 8.61 7.03 -3.45
CA PHE A 848 8.54 8.22 -4.32
C PHE A 848 9.75 8.50 -5.22
N ARG A 849 10.81 7.70 -5.16
CA ARG A 849 11.87 7.74 -6.16
C ARG A 849 11.75 6.53 -7.06
N ASP A 850 11.72 6.78 -8.36
CA ASP A 850 11.88 5.76 -9.39
C ASP A 850 13.25 5.06 -9.21
N GLN A 851 13.23 3.78 -8.86
CA GLN A 851 14.43 2.98 -8.61
C GLN A 851 14.98 2.27 -9.85
N TYR A 852 14.30 2.36 -11.01
CA TYR A 852 14.69 1.65 -12.22
C TYR A 852 15.73 2.42 -13.03
N ASP A 853 16.89 1.80 -13.22
CA ASP A 853 17.90 2.26 -14.16
C ASP A 853 17.75 1.53 -15.50
N ALA A 854 17.19 2.25 -16.49
CA ALA A 854 16.99 1.71 -17.83
C ALA A 854 18.29 1.50 -18.64
N GLU A 855 19.42 2.11 -18.26
CA GLU A 855 20.70 1.88 -18.94
C GLU A 855 21.29 0.52 -18.58
N THR A 856 21.14 0.11 -17.33
CA THR A 856 21.65 -1.15 -16.80
C THR A 856 20.59 -2.24 -16.65
N ASP A 857 19.31 -1.91 -16.87
CA ASP A 857 18.15 -2.79 -16.70
C ASP A 857 18.02 -3.31 -15.25
N HIS A 858 18.42 -2.49 -14.28
CA HIS A 858 18.57 -2.84 -12.87
C HIS A 858 17.69 -1.96 -11.99
N PHE A 859 17.01 -2.56 -11.02
CA PHE A 859 16.41 -1.82 -9.92
C PHE A 859 17.40 -1.78 -8.76
N THR A 860 17.66 -0.60 -8.21
CA THR A 860 18.51 -0.46 -7.02
C THR A 860 17.91 -1.24 -5.87
N THR A 861 18.57 -2.28 -5.36
CA THR A 861 18.03 -3.13 -4.28
C THR A 861 17.94 -2.42 -2.92
N LEU A 862 17.08 -2.89 -2.02
CA LEU A 862 16.99 -2.38 -0.64
C LEU A 862 18.34 -2.45 0.09
N THR A 863 19.07 -3.55 -0.08
CA THR A 863 20.41 -3.70 0.50
C THR A 863 21.41 -2.70 -0.09
N GLU A 864 21.42 -2.47 -1.41
CA GLU A 864 22.28 -1.46 -2.06
C GLU A 864 21.93 -0.04 -1.59
N MET A 865 20.64 0.26 -1.47
CA MET A 865 20.11 1.52 -0.99
C MET A 865 20.54 1.78 0.45
N PHE A 866 20.33 0.80 1.34
CA PHE A 866 20.74 0.90 2.73
C PHE A 866 22.26 1.04 2.86
N ALA A 867 23.04 0.27 2.10
CA ALA A 867 24.50 0.37 2.11
C ALA A 867 25.00 1.76 1.68
N ARG A 868 24.39 2.34 0.64
CA ARG A 868 24.69 3.70 0.17
C ARG A 868 24.37 4.73 1.24
N ASP A 869 23.17 4.70 1.81
CA ASP A 869 22.65 5.77 2.67
C ASP A 869 23.24 5.70 4.08
N ALA A 870 23.48 4.50 4.61
CA ALA A 870 24.15 4.29 5.89
C ALA A 870 25.63 4.72 5.86
N ALA A 871 26.28 4.64 4.70
CA ALA A 871 27.67 5.07 4.53
C ALA A 871 27.85 6.60 4.50
N VAL A 872 26.76 7.39 4.44
CA VAL A 872 26.83 8.85 4.41
C VAL A 872 27.20 9.40 5.79
N ALA A 873 28.43 9.90 5.92
CA ALA A 873 28.89 10.61 7.10
C ALA A 873 28.12 11.93 7.29
N LYS A 874 27.60 12.15 8.50
CA LYS A 874 26.91 13.41 8.82
C LYS A 874 27.95 14.51 9.03
N PRO A 875 27.69 15.75 8.57
CA PRO A 875 28.66 16.84 8.66
C PRO A 875 28.73 17.47 10.06
N LEU A 876 27.67 17.33 10.85
CA LEU A 876 27.53 17.90 12.19
C LEU A 876 27.27 16.79 13.23
N GLU A 877 27.60 17.07 14.49
CA GLU A 877 27.40 16.21 15.66
C GLU A 877 27.07 17.03 16.91
N TYR A 878 26.24 16.47 17.78
CA TYR A 878 26.02 16.93 19.14
C TYR A 878 27.03 16.22 20.07
N VAL A 879 27.64 16.96 20.98
CA VAL A 879 28.74 16.46 21.83
C VAL A 879 28.34 16.58 23.29
N SER A 880 28.53 15.51 24.07
CA SER A 880 28.22 15.52 25.50
C SER A 880 29.05 16.56 26.25
N PRO A 881 28.55 17.07 27.39
CA PRO A 881 29.30 18.02 28.22
C PRO A 881 30.72 17.56 28.57
N ASP A 882 30.92 16.25 28.81
CA ASP A 882 32.23 15.67 29.13
C ASP A 882 33.06 15.24 27.91
N ASN A 883 32.56 15.45 26.68
CA ASN A 883 33.13 15.05 25.39
C ASN A 883 33.32 13.53 25.18
N SER A 884 32.75 12.69 26.03
CA SER A 884 32.89 11.23 25.94
C SER A 884 31.86 10.57 25.03
N LEU A 885 30.83 11.29 24.59
CA LEU A 885 29.74 10.80 23.76
C LEU A 885 29.42 11.79 22.65
N VAL A 886 29.14 11.28 21.45
CA VAL A 886 28.65 12.08 20.32
C VAL A 886 27.39 11.46 19.70
N LEU A 887 26.46 12.31 19.29
CA LEU A 887 25.30 11.96 18.49
C LEU A 887 25.42 12.66 17.12
N PRO A 888 25.61 11.95 16.00
CA PRO A 888 25.60 12.56 14.68
C PRO A 888 24.27 13.31 14.44
N ALA A 889 24.31 14.47 13.79
CA ALA A 889 23.12 15.27 13.52
C ALA A 889 22.43 14.77 12.23
N TYR A 890 21.48 13.87 12.40
CA TYR A 890 20.62 13.38 11.31
C TYR A 890 19.64 14.48 10.86
N ARG A 891 19.30 14.48 9.57
CA ARG A 891 18.31 15.42 9.02
C ARG A 891 16.94 15.10 9.61
N VAL A 892 16.26 16.12 10.11
CA VAL A 892 14.87 16.03 10.54
C VAL A 892 13.96 16.53 9.43
N TRP A 893 12.96 15.72 9.09
CA TRP A 893 11.90 16.04 8.15
C TRP A 893 10.65 16.50 8.90
N GLN A 894 10.08 17.62 8.49
CA GLN A 894 8.90 18.22 9.11
C GLN A 894 7.66 18.00 8.26
N GLN A 895 6.56 17.60 8.91
CA GLN A 895 5.23 17.59 8.33
C GLN A 895 4.27 18.40 9.20
N GLY A 896 3.60 19.40 8.63
CA GLY A 896 2.73 20.32 9.38
C GLY A 896 3.48 21.50 10.01
N PRO A 897 2.86 22.24 10.95
CA PRO A 897 3.42 23.46 11.52
C PRO A 897 4.66 23.21 12.41
N VAL A 898 5.39 24.28 12.73
CA VAL A 898 6.60 24.20 13.60
C VAL A 898 6.28 23.99 15.09
N ASN A 899 5.00 24.06 15.47
CA ASN A 899 4.53 23.91 16.85
C ASN A 899 4.18 22.43 17.18
N HIS A 900 3.56 22.21 18.33
CA HIS A 900 3.18 20.89 18.85
C HIS A 900 2.15 20.13 17.99
N LEU A 901 1.57 20.75 16.96
CA LEU A 901 0.66 20.09 16.01
C LEU A 901 1.40 19.48 14.81
N GLY A 902 2.68 19.80 14.62
CA GLY A 902 3.48 19.24 13.53
C GLY A 902 4.32 18.05 13.97
N TRP A 903 4.65 17.20 13.00
CA TRP A 903 5.40 15.97 13.18
C TRP A 903 6.85 16.15 12.75
N ARG A 904 7.75 15.38 13.37
CA ARG A 904 9.18 15.33 13.08
C ARG A 904 9.59 13.88 12.88
N PHE A 905 10.32 13.64 11.80
CA PHE A 905 10.79 12.31 11.42
C PHE A 905 12.28 12.36 11.12
N SER A 906 13.01 11.36 11.60
CA SER A 906 14.46 11.21 11.42
C SER A 906 14.84 9.84 11.94
N ASP A 907 15.89 9.22 11.43
CA ASP A 907 16.31 7.88 11.86
C ASP A 907 16.51 7.84 13.39
N THR A 908 17.01 8.94 13.96
CA THR A 908 17.22 9.12 15.40
C THR A 908 15.94 9.38 16.21
N LEU A 909 14.85 9.84 15.59
CA LEU A 909 13.54 10.01 16.24
C LEU A 909 12.68 8.75 16.08
N ASP A 910 12.80 8.09 14.93
CA ASP A 910 12.00 6.95 14.50
C ASP A 910 12.51 5.63 15.14
N THR A 911 13.81 5.51 15.45
CA THR A 911 14.42 4.38 16.17
C THR A 911 13.93 4.22 17.62
N TYR A 912 13.56 3.02 18.07
CA TYR A 912 13.04 2.76 19.43
C TYR A 912 14.03 3.02 20.56
N GLY A 913 15.31 3.10 20.21
CA GLY A 913 16.39 3.47 21.09
C GLY A 913 17.70 3.56 20.33
N PHE A 914 18.78 3.87 21.06
CA PHE A 914 20.10 3.97 20.46
C PHE A 914 20.96 2.74 20.73
N VAL A 915 21.87 2.48 19.80
CA VAL A 915 23.06 1.64 20.01
C VAL A 915 24.29 2.54 20.12
N THR A 916 25.31 2.09 20.84
CA THR A 916 26.56 2.82 20.99
C THR A 916 27.74 2.01 20.45
N GLY A 917 28.67 2.70 19.79
CA GLY A 917 29.88 2.10 19.23
C GLY A 917 31.08 3.03 19.30
N ARG A 918 32.25 2.53 18.91
CA ARG A 918 33.46 3.36 18.74
C ARG A 918 33.82 3.38 17.26
N VAL A 919 34.35 4.51 16.78
CA VAL A 919 34.89 4.60 15.43
C VAL A 919 35.96 3.52 15.24
N GLY A 920 35.85 2.75 14.16
CA GLY A 920 36.68 1.58 13.86
C GLY A 920 36.17 0.25 14.42
N ALA A 921 35.12 0.26 15.24
CA ALA A 921 34.47 -0.96 15.73
C ALA A 921 33.30 -1.37 14.83
N ARG A 922 32.88 -2.64 14.92
CA ARG A 922 31.63 -3.09 14.30
C ARG A 922 30.44 -2.80 15.20
N VAL A 923 29.32 -2.45 14.59
CA VAL A 923 28.02 -2.23 15.25
C VAL A 923 26.95 -3.08 14.60
N HIS A 924 25.92 -3.43 15.37
CA HIS A 924 24.72 -4.09 14.85
C HIS A 924 23.60 -3.05 14.70
N ILE A 925 22.87 -3.12 13.59
CA ILE A 925 21.76 -2.21 13.27
C ILE A 925 20.67 -2.97 12.53
N VAL A 926 19.41 -2.63 12.78
CA VAL A 926 18.27 -3.19 12.06
C VAL A 926 17.88 -2.29 10.89
N ASN A 927 17.66 -2.88 9.71
CA ASN A 927 16.87 -2.26 8.65
C ASN A 927 15.46 -2.88 8.65
N GLY A 928 14.48 -2.13 9.17
CA GLY A 928 13.10 -2.58 9.30
C GLY A 928 12.41 -2.80 7.95
N SER A 929 12.83 -2.08 6.91
CA SER A 929 12.30 -2.25 5.54
C SER A 929 12.62 -3.60 4.91
N GLU A 930 13.53 -4.38 5.49
CA GLU A 930 13.90 -5.72 5.01
C GLU A 930 13.67 -6.80 6.09
N ASP A 931 13.16 -6.45 7.28
CA ASP A 931 13.16 -7.30 8.48
C ASP A 931 14.52 -7.99 8.71
N THR A 932 15.61 -7.19 8.65
CA THR A 932 16.98 -7.73 8.63
C THR A 932 17.90 -6.99 9.59
N THR A 933 18.71 -7.75 10.34
CA THR A 933 19.79 -7.21 11.16
C THR A 933 21.12 -7.27 10.39
N TYR A 934 21.84 -6.16 10.38
CA TYR A 934 23.15 -6.00 9.76
C TYR A 934 24.25 -5.79 10.81
N THR A 935 25.48 -6.14 10.44
CA THR A 935 26.71 -5.69 11.12
C THR A 935 27.54 -4.84 10.18
N GLY A 936 28.07 -3.71 10.64
CA GLY A 936 28.88 -2.80 9.81
C GLY A 936 29.98 -2.11 10.60
N LEU A 937 31.00 -1.62 9.89
CA LEU A 937 32.11 -0.84 10.45
C LEU A 937 31.68 0.61 10.68
N LEU A 938 31.78 1.07 11.92
CA LEU A 938 31.47 2.44 12.29
C LEU A 938 32.61 3.40 11.93
N GLY A 939 32.33 4.37 11.08
CA GLY A 939 33.20 5.47 10.67
C GLY A 939 32.90 6.79 11.39
N ARG A 940 33.62 7.85 10.99
CA ARG A 940 33.40 9.21 11.49
C ARG A 940 32.03 9.74 11.03
N GLY A 941 31.43 10.62 11.82
CA GLY A 941 30.12 11.21 11.51
C GLY A 941 28.99 10.18 11.46
N GLY A 942 29.15 9.02 12.11
CA GLY A 942 28.15 7.96 12.14
C GLY A 942 28.00 7.13 10.88
N ALA A 943 28.89 7.29 9.89
CA ALA A 943 28.87 6.45 8.67
C ALA A 943 29.04 4.97 9.03
N ILE A 944 28.25 4.09 8.44
CA ILE A 944 28.37 2.63 8.59
C ILE A 944 28.77 2.05 7.22
N THR A 945 29.95 1.44 7.15
CA THR A 945 30.51 0.83 5.94
C THR A 945 30.74 -0.67 6.14
N ASP A 946 31.19 -1.41 5.12
CA ASP A 946 31.38 -2.88 5.19
C ASP A 946 30.16 -3.60 5.81
N LEU A 947 28.96 -3.18 5.40
CA LEU A 947 27.69 -3.73 5.85
C LEU A 947 27.57 -5.18 5.39
N LYS A 948 27.22 -6.06 6.33
CA LYS A 948 27.00 -7.49 6.11
C LYS A 948 25.73 -7.91 6.81
N ARG A 949 24.90 -8.71 6.14
CA ARG A 949 23.75 -9.34 6.76
C ARG A 949 24.23 -10.20 7.93
N PHE A 950 23.66 -9.98 9.12
CA PHE A 950 23.98 -10.72 10.33
C PHE A 950 22.89 -11.75 10.65
N ALA A 951 21.62 -11.35 10.58
CA ALA A 951 20.47 -12.24 10.79
C ALA A 951 19.30 -11.82 9.87
N THR A 952 18.48 -12.79 9.45
CA THR A 952 17.28 -12.61 8.61
C THR A 952 16.04 -12.22 9.42
N ARG A 953 16.25 -11.56 10.55
CA ARG A 953 15.22 -10.95 11.41
C ARG A 953 15.71 -9.60 11.86
N GLY A 954 14.83 -8.61 11.90
CA GLY A 954 15.14 -7.24 12.28
C GLY A 954 13.86 -6.46 12.58
N GLY A 955 13.45 -6.45 13.85
CA GLY A 955 12.31 -5.67 14.31
C GLY A 955 12.70 -4.37 15.01
N GLU A 956 12.29 -4.22 16.26
CA GLU A 956 12.32 -2.95 16.97
C GLU A 956 13.71 -2.58 17.51
N SER A 957 14.56 -3.57 17.84
CA SER A 957 15.82 -3.31 18.55
C SER A 957 16.85 -4.42 18.38
N VAL A 958 18.13 -4.04 18.49
CA VAL A 958 19.25 -4.97 18.59
C VAL A 958 20.20 -4.55 19.70
N ALA A 959 20.65 -5.52 20.51
CA ALA A 959 21.62 -5.31 21.58
C ALA A 959 22.70 -6.39 21.54
N THR A 960 23.96 -6.01 21.81
CA THR A 960 25.06 -6.98 22.00
C THR A 960 25.32 -7.15 23.48
N GLY A 961 25.26 -8.39 23.96
CA GLY A 961 25.49 -8.73 25.36
C GLY A 961 26.97 -8.74 25.73
N PRO A 962 27.28 -8.73 27.05
CA PRO A 962 28.66 -8.76 27.55
C PRO A 962 29.42 -10.07 27.24
N ASP A 963 28.70 -11.10 26.80
CA ASP A 963 29.21 -12.39 26.35
C ASP A 963 29.45 -12.47 24.83
N GLY A 964 29.15 -11.38 24.10
CA GLY A 964 29.25 -11.30 22.64
C GLY A 964 28.04 -11.87 21.88
N ARG A 965 27.01 -12.39 22.57
CA ARG A 965 25.74 -12.76 21.91
C ARG A 965 24.99 -11.51 21.46
N VAL A 966 24.18 -11.64 20.41
CA VAL A 966 23.36 -10.57 19.86
C VAL A 966 21.89 -10.91 20.05
N TYR A 967 21.13 -9.94 20.56
CA TYR A 967 19.74 -10.08 20.94
C TYR A 967 18.91 -9.15 20.04
N VAL A 968 17.94 -9.71 19.32
CA VAL A 968 17.09 -8.98 18.36
C VAL A 968 15.65 -9.03 18.84
N ALA A 969 15.04 -7.86 19.04
CA ALA A 969 13.61 -7.72 19.28
C ALA A 969 12.87 -7.78 17.93
N ASN A 970 11.95 -8.73 17.80
CA ASN A 970 11.07 -8.90 16.65
C ASN A 970 9.83 -9.69 17.13
N GLY A 971 8.99 -9.03 17.92
CA GLY A 971 7.86 -9.63 18.64
C GLY A 971 8.19 -10.58 19.79
N GLN A 972 9.30 -11.30 19.73
CA GLN A 972 10.00 -11.92 20.87
C GLN A 972 11.46 -11.42 20.87
N VAL A 973 12.29 -11.89 21.82
CA VAL A 973 13.74 -11.64 21.77
C VAL A 973 14.45 -12.86 21.23
N PHE A 974 14.96 -12.79 20.00
CA PHE A 974 15.76 -13.83 19.37
C PHE A 974 17.24 -13.66 19.70
N VAL A 975 17.92 -14.75 20.02
CA VAL A 975 19.30 -14.73 20.49
C VAL A 975 20.21 -15.42 19.49
N TYR A 976 21.25 -14.71 19.06
CA TYR A 976 22.24 -15.16 18.11
C TYR A 976 23.62 -15.24 18.76
N ALA A 977 24.44 -16.20 18.35
CA ALA A 977 25.85 -16.19 18.65
C ALA A 977 26.55 -15.05 17.88
N ALA A 978 27.79 -14.73 18.26
CA ALA A 978 28.57 -13.66 17.65
C ALA A 978 28.80 -13.83 16.13
N ASP A 979 28.61 -15.05 15.61
CA ASP A 979 28.72 -15.41 14.19
C ASP A 979 27.39 -15.32 13.42
N GLY A 980 26.28 -14.95 14.09
CA GLY A 980 24.95 -14.85 13.47
C GLY A 980 24.12 -16.14 13.53
N ARG A 981 24.61 -17.23 14.13
CA ARG A 981 23.82 -18.46 14.30
C ARG A 981 22.77 -18.30 15.40
N GLU A 982 21.51 -18.58 15.10
CA GLU A 982 20.42 -18.56 16.09
C GLU A 982 20.64 -19.63 17.18
N GLN A 983 20.48 -19.24 18.45
CA GLN A 983 20.56 -20.12 19.63
C GLN A 983 19.19 -20.46 20.20
N GLY A 984 18.19 -19.60 19.98
CA GLY A 984 16.85 -19.71 20.56
C GLY A 984 16.25 -18.34 20.81
N ARG A 985 15.26 -18.27 21.69
CA ARG A 985 14.51 -17.05 22.01
C ARG A 985 14.20 -16.91 23.49
N ILE A 986 13.88 -15.69 23.92
CA ILE A 986 13.32 -15.37 25.23
C ILE A 986 11.88 -14.90 24.99
N ASP A 987 10.94 -15.52 25.69
CA ASP A 987 9.51 -15.24 25.53
C ASP A 987 9.09 -14.09 26.47
N ILE A 988 8.58 -13.01 25.90
CA ILE A 988 8.16 -11.78 26.60
C ILE A 988 6.63 -11.70 26.56
N PRO A 989 5.94 -11.35 27.66
CA PRO A 989 4.48 -11.18 27.67
C PRO A 989 3.97 -10.09 26.73
N GLU A 990 4.73 -9.00 26.57
CA GLU A 990 4.42 -7.88 25.67
C GLU A 990 5.47 -7.77 24.56
N ARG A 991 5.20 -6.96 23.53
CA ARG A 991 6.17 -6.72 22.45
C ARG A 991 7.42 -6.02 22.98
N PRO A 992 8.63 -6.59 22.85
CA PRO A 992 9.86 -5.86 23.17
C PRO A 992 10.09 -4.74 22.15
N LEU A 993 10.30 -3.51 22.62
CA LEU A 993 10.57 -2.33 21.80
C LEU A 993 12.05 -1.94 21.85
N GLN A 994 12.69 -2.04 23.02
CA GLN A 994 14.11 -1.74 23.18
C GLN A 994 14.78 -2.70 24.14
N LEU A 995 16.00 -3.13 23.79
CA LEU A 995 16.85 -4.03 24.56
C LEU A 995 18.11 -3.30 25.03
N LEU A 996 18.44 -3.40 26.32
CA LEU A 996 19.61 -2.75 26.92
C LEU A 996 20.25 -3.66 27.98
N PHE A 997 21.58 -3.78 27.98
CA PHE A 997 22.30 -4.47 29.06
C PHE A 997 22.73 -3.51 30.17
N GLY A 998 22.56 -3.93 31.41
CA GLY A 998 22.92 -3.17 32.61
C GLY A 998 22.87 -4.00 33.88
N GLY A 999 22.43 -3.39 34.98
CA GLY A 999 22.54 -3.98 36.32
C GLY A 999 23.96 -3.87 36.87
N ALA A 1000 24.12 -4.12 38.18
CA ALA A 1000 25.40 -3.89 38.87
C ALA A 1000 26.58 -4.72 38.31
N ASP A 1001 26.30 -5.84 37.64
CA ASP A 1001 27.29 -6.70 36.99
C ASP A 1001 27.29 -6.58 35.44
N GLY A 1002 26.46 -5.70 34.87
CA GLY A 1002 26.30 -5.51 33.43
C GLY A 1002 25.61 -6.65 32.69
N ARG A 1003 25.02 -7.63 33.40
CA ARG A 1003 24.45 -8.86 32.81
C ARG A 1003 22.92 -8.91 32.83
N THR A 1004 22.26 -7.90 33.38
CA THR A 1004 20.80 -7.81 33.33
C THR A 1004 20.38 -7.24 31.98
N LEU A 1005 19.56 -7.99 31.25
CA LEU A 1005 18.88 -7.51 30.05
C LEU A 1005 17.60 -6.78 30.46
N TYR A 1006 17.57 -5.46 30.29
CA TYR A 1006 16.37 -4.65 30.37
C TYR A 1006 15.60 -4.70 29.06
N ILE A 1007 14.29 -4.91 29.17
CA ILE A 1007 13.37 -5.04 28.03
C ILE A 1007 12.24 -4.03 28.24
N LEU A 1008 12.25 -2.97 27.42
CA LEU A 1008 11.20 -1.94 27.41
C LEU A 1008 10.09 -2.35 26.44
N THR A 1009 8.84 -2.21 26.89
CA THR A 1009 7.62 -2.48 26.10
C THR A 1009 6.69 -1.27 26.20
N HIS A 1010 5.53 -1.26 25.55
CA HIS A 1010 4.61 -0.13 25.71
C HIS A 1010 4.19 0.05 27.17
N HIS A 1011 3.75 -1.01 27.85
CA HIS A 1011 3.08 -0.84 29.16
C HIS A 1011 3.91 -1.29 30.37
N ALA A 1012 5.01 -2.01 30.15
CA ALA A 1012 5.83 -2.53 31.24
C ALA A 1012 7.35 -2.58 30.95
N LEU A 1013 8.11 -2.59 32.04
CA LEU A 1013 9.54 -2.89 32.06
C LEU A 1013 9.74 -4.32 32.57
N TYR A 1014 10.51 -5.10 31.81
CA TYR A 1014 10.90 -6.46 32.15
C TYR A 1014 12.42 -6.59 32.27
N THR A 1015 12.85 -7.62 32.99
CA THR A 1015 14.27 -8.01 33.09
C THR A 1015 14.45 -9.49 32.81
N ALA A 1016 15.59 -9.85 32.21
CA ALA A 1016 16.06 -11.22 32.04
C ALA A 1016 17.57 -11.33 32.34
N ARG A 1017 18.05 -12.53 32.66
CA ARG A 1017 19.49 -12.83 32.83
C ARG A 1017 19.86 -14.05 31.96
N PRO A 1018 20.11 -13.83 30.65
CA PRO A 1018 20.28 -14.90 29.66
C PRO A 1018 21.69 -15.50 29.56
#